data_AF-A0A2X2CHA2-F1
#
_entry.id   AF-A0A2X2CHA2-F1
#
_cell.length_a   1.000
_cell.length_b   1.000
_cell.length_c   1.000
_cell.angle_alpha   90.00
_cell.angle_beta   90.00
_cell.angle_gamma   90.00
#
_symmetry.space_group_name_H-M   'P 1'
#
loop_
_entity.id
_entity.type
_entity.pdbx_description
1 polymer ?
#
loop_
_entity_poly.entity_id
_entity_poly.type
_entity_poly.pdbx_seq_one_letter_code
_entity_poly.pdbx_strand_id
1 'polypeptide(L)'
;MITVRPDPRCERIRLDHATRLSRKLALDIAAGVDRYSANPSSWPWSPATIRTALSYILPALSRIAAALQPDLRKNMMRLGMDAFKSEASWAQLIGSIFHHYEEDRRRGSYIGAFHKLIALHRNDFSLQAPSYLKLRGGHTDLSELYRISADFMLAYKALVLQFDASGSVDKSGLWLKHHTYSLFAIACEDPKARALLSKHGFDAFAKCPKLLDQFEEYRSWQYSSSLFTLLAIYNPARWTRRTIEVHGLTADLTRLYSLSEPIYLDLVRFADVINEGLTTERKAQTIRDLLTTVQRGLPAILSALPEQLRTDIKERGLIVFAEDQCKALSQAYKNPALKAALLGPIKEIIDTLFPASKKDMKELLAYQLCFEMEYSSRPIFCDYAPIREISVALYQDMSSFLAELKANLPQRPYSMRTVYHHFTQFKAVMVLLWKELGQEYKFLLGEHGLKAFDSRICNLQKVIFLLLQNAGRASIIATYTAYTYQKSIKWLVTERGISAIDAYPISINRTDKHLKRLNTDDYYSAEQCRELAYHIEALLAEPEIIGERHIVLMLARILLKTGWNLSPTLGLKCEDVTPTATLGSPGAITVVLQKARAGYRSDAYSFKEPISPSIAVRSAAADRLYVRDVLTKDLRASLPENSLYKSYVFLIKRKGKIERLSMAATKVVTELISRRGCSLTFDSKKIRKGGVNHVYRAIQKNSGDYETAARHELKTFEASYLRLDENQSRYTLAKALDVMGKYFAGKEISADFVIITDQSDVLQHTPAGQCSSTGDDTEALRYRAEHRRLLSERGTSARYCADFLSCIWCKFFRSVADPEHVWKLLSYRAYLLQSMESSVLPDDETEDQRIHLAILKTRVAEILRRLDAISPGVVVQGEALLADNGMHPDWSFALTDAPSSTSAL
;
A
#
# COMPACT_ATOMS: atom_id res chain seq x y z
N MET A 1 -53.13 34.47 55.06
CA MET A 1 -52.34 34.84 53.85
C MET A 1 -50.87 34.83 54.24
N ILE A 2 -50.01 34.05 53.57
CA ILE A 2 -48.57 33.99 53.87
C ILE A 2 -47.85 34.94 52.90
N THR A 3 -47.11 35.91 53.44
CA THR A 3 -46.37 36.91 52.64
C THR A 3 -44.94 37.04 53.14
N VAL A 4 -44.00 37.29 52.22
CA VAL A 4 -42.59 37.47 52.53
C VAL A 4 -42.06 38.80 51.98
N ARG A 5 -41.02 39.38 52.59
CA ARG A 5 -40.38 40.61 52.12
C ARG A 5 -38.88 40.39 51.87
N PRO A 6 -38.50 39.76 50.75
CA PRO A 6 -37.10 39.44 50.44
C PRO A 6 -36.25 40.68 50.14
N ASP A 7 -36.88 41.79 49.75
CA ASP A 7 -36.23 43.07 49.49
C ASP A 7 -36.95 44.17 50.29
N PRO A 8 -36.28 44.85 51.25
CA PRO A 8 -36.89 45.89 52.05
C PRO A 8 -37.36 47.09 51.20
N ARG A 9 -36.84 47.28 49.99
CA ARG A 9 -37.22 48.38 49.08
C ARG A 9 -38.44 48.08 48.22
N CYS A 10 -38.97 46.86 48.27
CA CYS A 10 -40.10 46.40 47.45
C CYS A 10 -41.31 45.97 48.28
N GLU A 11 -42.45 45.82 47.60
CA GLU A 11 -43.67 45.25 48.18
C GLU A 11 -43.51 43.78 48.63
N ARG A 12 -44.36 43.34 49.55
CA ARG A 12 -44.39 41.95 50.02
C ARG A 12 -44.86 41.00 48.91
N ILE A 13 -44.16 39.89 48.72
CA ILE A 13 -44.57 38.83 47.79
C ILE A 13 -45.56 37.89 48.49
N ARG A 14 -46.69 37.61 47.83
CA ARG A 14 -47.70 36.65 48.30
C ARG A 14 -47.31 35.22 47.92
N LEU A 15 -47.35 34.29 48.86
CA LEU A 15 -47.04 32.88 48.64
C LEU A 15 -48.28 32.03 48.30
N ASP A 16 -49.30 32.62 47.66
CA ASP A 16 -50.58 31.95 47.42
C ASP A 16 -50.45 30.74 46.47
N HIS A 17 -49.52 30.80 45.51
CA HIS A 17 -49.21 29.66 44.65
C HIS A 17 -48.61 28.47 45.41
N ALA A 18 -47.67 28.73 46.34
CA ALA A 18 -47.10 27.69 47.20
C ALA A 18 -48.15 27.15 48.18
N THR A 19 -48.97 28.05 48.76
CA THR A 19 -50.02 27.70 49.73
C THR A 19 -51.08 26.78 49.11
N ARG A 20 -51.46 27.01 47.84
CA ARG A 20 -52.37 26.14 47.08
C ARG A 20 -51.83 24.73 46.86
N LEU A 21 -50.51 24.54 46.81
CA LEU A 21 -49.88 23.23 46.64
C LEU A 21 -49.62 22.54 47.97
N SER A 22 -49.08 23.27 48.94
CA SER A 22 -48.82 22.80 50.29
C SER A 22 -48.59 23.98 51.23
N ARG A 23 -49.39 24.04 52.29
CA ARG A 23 -49.18 25.01 53.37
C ARG A 23 -47.79 24.85 54.00
N LYS A 24 -47.28 23.62 54.13
CA LYS A 24 -45.94 23.35 54.67
C LYS A 24 -44.84 23.92 53.76
N LEU A 25 -44.94 23.71 52.45
CA LEU A 25 -44.01 24.30 51.48
C LEU A 25 -43.98 25.84 51.56
N ALA A 26 -45.15 26.48 51.67
CA ALA A 26 -45.24 27.93 51.79
C ALA A 26 -44.62 28.46 53.09
N LEU A 27 -44.82 27.74 54.22
CA LEU A 27 -44.20 28.07 55.50
C LEU A 27 -42.68 27.90 55.47
N ASP A 28 -42.17 26.85 54.83
CA ASP A 28 -40.72 26.61 54.69
C ASP A 28 -40.05 27.70 53.85
N ILE A 29 -40.68 28.10 52.75
CA ILE A 29 -40.20 29.23 51.92
C ILE A 29 -40.20 30.51 52.75
N ALA A 30 -41.27 30.79 53.50
CA ALA A 30 -41.34 31.97 54.36
C ALA A 30 -40.23 31.99 55.41
N ALA A 31 -40.05 30.90 56.15
CA ALA A 31 -39.01 30.77 57.15
C ALA A 31 -37.59 30.88 56.55
N GLY A 32 -37.36 30.38 55.34
CA GLY A 32 -36.09 30.57 54.61
C GLY A 32 -35.83 32.04 54.25
N VAL A 33 -36.85 32.75 53.76
CA VAL A 33 -36.73 34.16 53.37
C VAL A 33 -36.60 35.08 54.59
N ASP A 34 -37.30 34.79 55.69
CA ASP A 34 -37.17 35.55 56.93
C ASP A 34 -35.77 35.40 57.53
N ARG A 35 -35.19 34.19 57.49
CA ARG A 35 -33.79 33.94 57.87
C ARG A 35 -32.80 34.72 57.00
N TYR A 36 -33.01 34.74 55.70
CA TYR A 36 -32.22 35.58 54.79
C TYR A 36 -32.31 37.06 55.15
N SER A 37 -33.53 37.55 55.40
CA SER A 37 -33.81 38.97 55.65
C SER A 37 -33.25 39.45 56.99
N ALA A 38 -33.07 38.55 57.96
CA ALA A 38 -32.47 38.85 59.25
C ALA A 38 -30.96 39.19 59.16
N ASN A 39 -30.24 38.61 58.19
CA ASN A 39 -28.83 38.93 57.95
C ASN A 39 -28.47 38.79 56.45
N PRO A 40 -28.88 39.74 55.58
CA PRO A 40 -28.64 39.61 54.14
C PRO A 40 -27.15 39.56 53.77
N SER A 41 -26.28 40.18 54.57
CA SER A 41 -24.82 40.21 54.36
C SER A 41 -24.13 38.87 54.54
N SER A 42 -24.72 37.91 55.27
CA SER A 42 -24.15 36.56 55.42
C SER A 42 -24.39 35.66 54.21
N TRP A 43 -25.12 36.13 53.20
CA TRP A 43 -25.47 35.36 52.02
C TRP A 43 -24.83 35.93 50.76
N PRO A 44 -24.44 35.08 49.79
CA PRO A 44 -23.81 35.53 48.54
C PRO A 44 -24.80 36.16 47.54
N TRP A 45 -26.08 36.33 47.91
CA TRP A 45 -27.15 36.76 47.01
C TRP A 45 -27.75 38.08 47.44
N SER A 46 -27.95 38.99 46.48
CA SER A 46 -28.60 40.27 46.75
C SER A 46 -30.11 40.11 47.03
N PRO A 47 -30.75 41.05 47.74
CA PRO A 47 -32.19 41.03 47.98
C PRO A 47 -33.01 40.95 46.68
N ALA A 48 -32.55 41.67 45.64
CA ALA A 48 -33.13 41.63 44.31
C ALA A 48 -33.05 40.23 43.67
N THR A 49 -31.96 39.48 43.93
CA THR A 49 -31.79 38.11 43.43
C THR A 49 -32.79 37.15 44.05
N ILE A 50 -33.04 37.23 45.36
CA ILE A 50 -34.02 36.39 46.06
C ILE A 50 -35.45 36.74 45.62
N ARG A 51 -35.75 38.04 45.50
CA ARG A 51 -37.02 38.52 44.95
C ARG A 51 -37.29 37.97 43.55
N THR A 52 -36.27 38.00 42.69
CA THR A 52 -36.32 37.49 41.32
C THR A 52 -36.53 35.97 41.29
N ALA A 53 -35.81 35.22 42.13
CA ALA A 53 -35.98 33.77 42.25
C ALA A 53 -37.41 33.38 42.66
N LEU A 54 -37.99 34.09 43.64
CA LEU A 54 -39.37 33.89 44.08
C LEU A 54 -40.37 34.25 42.96
N SER A 55 -40.13 35.34 42.25
CA SER A 55 -41.01 35.79 41.14
C SER A 55 -41.05 34.79 39.98
N TYR A 56 -39.92 34.12 39.70
CA TYR A 56 -39.87 33.06 38.68
C TYR A 56 -40.49 31.75 39.15
N ILE A 57 -40.20 31.33 40.39
CA ILE A 57 -40.57 29.99 40.85
C ILE A 57 -42.05 29.90 41.20
N LEU A 58 -42.62 30.91 41.89
CA LEU A 58 -43.97 30.82 42.47
C LEU A 58 -45.05 30.57 41.40
N PRO A 59 -45.08 31.27 40.25
CA PRO A 59 -46.05 30.98 39.19
C PRO A 59 -45.85 29.60 38.56
N ALA A 60 -44.61 29.10 38.52
CA ALA A 60 -44.24 27.82 37.91
C ALA A 60 -44.43 26.61 38.83
N LEU A 61 -44.56 26.81 40.15
CA LEU A 61 -44.59 25.74 41.15
C LEU A 61 -45.62 24.64 40.85
N SER A 62 -46.83 25.00 40.39
CA SER A 62 -47.88 24.01 40.13
C SER A 62 -47.54 23.11 38.95
N ARG A 63 -46.91 23.66 37.91
CA ARG A 63 -46.46 22.91 36.73
C ARG A 63 -45.24 22.06 37.07
N ILE A 64 -44.28 22.59 37.83
CA ILE A 64 -43.12 21.82 38.30
C ILE A 64 -43.58 20.67 39.21
N ALA A 65 -44.50 20.91 40.13
CA ALA A 65 -45.08 19.87 40.99
C ALA A 65 -45.76 18.75 40.18
N ALA A 66 -46.43 19.09 39.08
CA ALA A 66 -47.05 18.11 38.19
C ALA A 66 -46.04 17.27 37.40
N ALA A 67 -44.84 17.82 37.13
CA ALA A 67 -43.76 17.13 36.43
C ALA A 67 -42.95 16.18 37.33
N LEU A 68 -43.10 16.26 38.65
CA LEU A 68 -42.42 15.36 39.59
C LEU A 68 -43.02 13.96 39.56
N GLN A 69 -42.17 12.95 39.81
CA GLN A 69 -42.63 11.58 40.07
C GLN A 69 -43.65 11.54 41.21
N PRO A 70 -44.64 10.63 41.18
CA PRO A 70 -45.77 10.61 42.13
C PRO A 70 -45.34 10.64 43.61
N ASP A 71 -44.33 9.86 43.98
CA ASP A 71 -43.84 9.78 45.36
C ASP A 71 -43.14 11.06 45.81
N LEU A 72 -42.31 11.64 44.93
CA LEU A 72 -41.62 12.89 45.21
C LEU A 72 -42.60 14.07 45.29
N ARG A 73 -43.63 14.08 44.43
CA ARG A 73 -44.73 15.04 44.48
C ARG A 73 -45.49 14.95 45.81
N LYS A 74 -45.85 13.73 46.22
CA LYS A 74 -46.54 13.48 47.50
C LYS A 74 -45.69 13.92 48.69
N ASN A 75 -44.38 13.61 48.66
CA ASN A 75 -43.45 14.04 49.69
C ASN A 75 -43.28 15.56 49.72
N MET A 76 -43.18 16.24 48.58
CA MET A 76 -43.13 17.71 48.52
C MET A 76 -44.41 18.33 49.10
N MET A 77 -45.58 17.75 48.81
CA MET A 77 -46.85 18.24 49.36
C MET A 77 -46.94 18.05 50.88
N ARG A 78 -46.47 16.92 51.41
CA ARG A 78 -46.55 16.58 52.83
C ARG A 78 -45.46 17.24 53.68
N LEU A 79 -44.21 17.21 53.21
CA LEU A 79 -43.00 17.58 53.94
C LEU A 79 -42.45 18.96 53.55
N GLY A 80 -42.99 19.59 52.50
CA GLY A 80 -42.49 20.87 52.01
C GLY A 80 -41.08 20.77 51.45
N MET A 81 -40.18 21.66 51.89
CA MET A 81 -38.79 21.67 51.41
C MET A 81 -37.95 20.51 51.94
N ASP A 82 -38.37 19.87 53.03
CA ASP A 82 -37.70 18.68 53.58
C ASP A 82 -37.78 17.47 52.63
N ALA A 83 -38.71 17.48 51.67
CA ALA A 83 -38.78 16.46 50.62
C ALA A 83 -37.52 16.39 49.75
N PHE A 84 -36.74 17.48 49.69
CA PHE A 84 -35.51 17.57 48.92
C PHE A 84 -34.26 17.52 49.82
N LYS A 85 -34.36 16.95 51.03
CA LYS A 85 -33.24 16.84 51.97
C LYS A 85 -32.16 15.86 51.48
N SER A 86 -32.56 14.75 50.86
CA SER A 86 -31.61 13.81 50.26
C SER A 86 -31.09 14.33 48.92
N GLU A 87 -29.84 13.98 48.58
CA GLU A 87 -29.26 14.32 47.29
C GLU A 87 -30.04 13.70 46.13
N ALA A 88 -30.52 12.46 46.30
CA ALA A 88 -31.33 11.75 45.32
C ALA A 88 -32.64 12.49 45.01
N SER A 89 -33.41 12.86 46.04
CA SER A 89 -34.69 13.57 45.84
C SER A 89 -34.48 14.97 45.25
N TRP A 90 -33.38 15.64 45.59
CA TRP A 90 -33.02 16.93 44.99
C TRP A 90 -32.60 16.77 43.52
N ALA A 91 -31.80 15.75 43.19
CA ALA A 91 -31.42 15.45 41.81
C ALA A 91 -32.64 15.10 40.96
N GLN A 92 -33.61 14.36 41.50
CA GLN A 92 -34.86 14.02 40.82
C GLN A 92 -35.75 15.25 40.56
N LEU A 93 -35.80 16.22 41.47
CA LEU A 93 -36.43 17.53 41.24
C LEU A 93 -35.78 18.26 40.05
N ILE A 94 -34.46 18.37 40.05
CA ILE A 94 -33.72 19.04 38.98
C ILE A 94 -33.90 18.30 37.66
N GLY A 95 -33.78 16.97 37.66
CA GLY A 95 -34.01 16.11 36.50
C GLY A 95 -35.40 16.29 35.90
N SER A 96 -36.44 16.35 36.74
CA SER A 96 -37.82 16.59 36.29
C SER A 96 -37.97 17.95 35.62
N ILE A 97 -37.31 18.99 36.17
CA ILE A 97 -37.28 20.33 35.55
C ILE A 97 -36.51 20.28 34.22
N PHE A 98 -35.40 19.54 34.14
CA PHE A 98 -34.60 19.42 32.92
C PHE A 98 -35.38 18.81 31.75
N HIS A 99 -36.13 17.74 31.99
CA HIS A 99 -36.90 17.06 30.94
C HIS A 99 -38.19 17.81 30.59
N HIS A 100 -38.95 18.28 31.59
CA HIS A 100 -40.24 18.91 31.34
C HIS A 100 -40.13 20.33 30.76
N TYR A 101 -38.97 20.97 30.91
CA TYR A 101 -38.68 22.30 30.39
C TYR A 101 -37.44 22.28 29.47
N GLU A 102 -37.22 21.20 28.71
CA GLU A 102 -36.03 21.06 27.83
C GLU A 102 -35.88 22.26 26.88
N GLU A 103 -36.99 22.79 26.36
CA GLU A 103 -37.04 23.92 25.41
C GLU A 103 -37.32 25.30 26.06
N ASP A 104 -37.63 25.38 27.36
CA ASP A 104 -37.91 26.68 28.02
C ASP A 104 -36.60 27.38 28.41
N ARG A 105 -36.35 28.56 27.84
CA ARG A 105 -35.18 29.41 28.16
C ARG A 105 -35.06 29.76 29.65
N ARG A 106 -36.14 29.64 30.43
CA ARG A 106 -36.17 29.90 31.89
C ARG A 106 -35.79 28.70 32.75
N ARG A 107 -35.52 27.52 32.16
CA ARG A 107 -35.10 26.29 32.88
C ARG A 107 -34.01 26.56 33.92
N GLY A 108 -32.93 27.23 33.52
CA GLY A 108 -31.82 27.57 34.42
C GLY A 108 -32.24 28.48 35.57
N SER A 109 -33.23 29.37 35.34
CA SER A 109 -33.79 30.23 36.39
C SER A 109 -34.62 29.42 37.40
N TYR A 110 -35.37 28.42 36.96
CA TYR A 110 -36.12 27.53 37.87
C TYR A 110 -35.17 26.70 38.75
N ILE A 111 -34.15 26.09 38.16
CA ILE A 111 -33.14 25.31 38.90
C ILE A 111 -32.40 26.21 39.90
N GLY A 112 -31.94 27.37 39.44
CA GLY A 112 -31.24 28.34 40.27
C GLY A 112 -32.10 28.92 41.39
N ALA A 113 -33.43 29.01 41.21
CA ALA A 113 -34.36 29.43 42.25
C ALA A 113 -34.57 28.33 43.30
N PHE A 114 -34.78 27.08 42.90
CA PHE A 114 -34.90 25.96 43.83
C PHE A 114 -33.63 25.75 44.66
N HIS A 115 -32.45 25.84 44.04
CA HIS A 115 -31.18 25.76 44.76
C HIS A 115 -31.09 26.81 45.88
N LYS A 116 -31.44 28.07 45.58
CA LYS A 116 -31.47 29.15 46.58
C LYS A 116 -32.45 28.86 47.70
N LEU A 117 -33.68 28.46 47.37
CA LEU A 117 -34.69 28.19 48.39
C LEU A 117 -34.32 27.00 49.29
N ILE A 118 -33.68 25.96 48.75
CA ILE A 118 -33.21 24.82 49.53
C ILE A 118 -32.06 25.24 50.45
N ALA A 119 -31.11 26.04 49.95
CA ALA A 119 -30.02 26.59 50.76
C ALA A 119 -30.53 27.49 51.90
N LEU A 120 -31.49 28.37 51.61
CA LEU A 120 -32.19 29.18 52.63
C LEU A 120 -32.92 28.31 53.66
N HIS A 121 -33.59 27.25 53.20
CA HIS A 121 -34.30 26.32 54.07
C HIS A 121 -33.35 25.58 55.03
N ARG A 122 -32.21 25.12 54.51
CA ARG A 122 -31.18 24.39 55.26
C ARG A 122 -30.24 25.29 56.05
N ASN A 123 -30.32 26.60 55.87
CA ASN A 123 -29.40 27.57 56.45
C ASN A 123 -27.93 27.30 56.08
N ASP A 124 -27.66 26.94 54.82
CA ASP A 124 -26.33 26.61 54.32
C ASP A 124 -26.10 27.26 52.95
N PHE A 125 -25.31 28.33 52.92
CA PHE A 125 -24.94 29.04 51.69
C PHE A 125 -23.83 28.33 50.89
N SER A 126 -23.11 27.40 51.53
CA SER A 126 -22.05 26.60 50.90
C SER A 126 -22.58 25.38 50.16
N LEU A 127 -23.87 25.08 50.36
CA LEU A 127 -24.59 23.96 49.77
C LEU A 127 -24.40 23.97 48.25
N GLN A 128 -23.89 22.86 47.71
CA GLN A 128 -23.67 22.69 46.29
C GLN A 128 -24.81 21.89 45.66
N ALA A 129 -25.12 22.16 44.39
CA ALA A 129 -26.10 21.37 43.66
C ALA A 129 -25.66 19.90 43.53
N PRO A 130 -26.58 18.94 43.37
CA PRO A 130 -26.22 17.52 43.23
C PRO A 130 -25.29 17.24 42.04
N SER A 131 -25.38 18.03 40.96
CA SER A 131 -24.48 17.91 39.79
C SER A 131 -23.06 18.42 40.04
N TYR A 132 -22.81 19.16 41.12
CA TYR A 132 -21.51 19.74 41.40
C TYR A 132 -20.53 18.71 41.98
N LEU A 133 -19.29 18.79 41.54
CA LEU A 133 -18.19 17.93 41.92
C LEU A 133 -16.95 18.74 42.31
N LYS A 134 -16.36 18.39 43.46
CA LYS A 134 -15.03 18.83 43.89
C LYS A 134 -14.08 17.64 43.79
N LEU A 135 -13.04 17.77 42.96
CA LEU A 135 -12.09 16.72 42.64
C LEU A 135 -10.66 17.22 42.86
N ARG A 136 -9.68 16.30 42.90
CA ARG A 136 -8.26 16.65 42.87
C ARG A 136 -7.95 17.40 41.56
N GLY A 137 -7.54 18.66 41.68
CA GLY A 137 -7.23 19.53 40.54
C GLY A 137 -8.35 20.49 40.11
N GLY A 138 -9.52 20.52 40.76
CA GLY A 138 -10.49 21.59 40.54
C GLY A 138 -11.96 21.26 40.84
N HIS A 139 -12.83 22.15 40.36
CA HIS A 139 -14.28 22.04 40.49
C HIS A 139 -14.92 21.82 39.11
N THR A 140 -15.96 21.00 39.02
CA THR A 140 -16.68 20.75 37.77
C THR A 140 -18.18 20.52 38.04
N ASP A 141 -18.99 20.73 37.01
CA ASP A 141 -20.42 20.44 37.02
C ASP A 141 -20.76 19.28 36.06
N LEU A 142 -21.84 18.58 36.38
CA LEU A 142 -22.38 17.43 35.65
C LEU A 142 -23.80 17.64 35.11
N SER A 143 -24.33 18.87 35.11
CA SER A 143 -25.76 19.13 34.90
C SER A 143 -26.30 18.65 33.55
N GLU A 144 -25.50 18.62 32.48
CA GLU A 144 -25.96 18.09 31.18
C GLU A 144 -26.37 16.61 31.25
N LEU A 145 -25.84 15.82 32.19
CA LEU A 145 -26.23 14.41 32.35
C LEU A 145 -27.66 14.26 32.88
N TYR A 146 -28.28 15.32 33.41
CA TYR A 146 -29.71 15.31 33.72
C TYR A 146 -30.57 15.09 32.48
N ARG A 147 -30.07 15.34 31.27
CA ARG A 147 -30.78 15.01 30.02
C ARG A 147 -30.90 13.49 29.79
N ILE A 148 -30.07 12.68 30.44
CA ILE A 148 -30.17 11.21 30.42
C ILE A 148 -31.12 10.76 31.51
N SER A 149 -30.74 10.97 32.77
CA SER A 149 -31.60 10.81 33.96
C SER A 149 -30.87 11.33 35.21
N ALA A 150 -31.63 11.63 36.26
CA ALA A 150 -31.05 11.99 37.57
C ALA A 150 -30.25 10.82 38.17
N ASP A 151 -30.74 9.59 38.03
CA ASP A 151 -30.08 8.40 38.56
C ASP A 151 -28.76 8.11 37.85
N PHE A 152 -28.70 8.30 36.52
CA PHE A 152 -27.46 8.15 35.76
C PHE A 152 -26.41 9.17 36.17
N MET A 153 -26.81 10.44 36.33
CA MET A 153 -25.90 11.50 36.78
C MET A 153 -25.31 11.18 38.16
N LEU A 154 -26.14 10.73 39.11
CA LEU A 154 -25.67 10.35 40.45
C LEU A 154 -24.74 9.13 40.41
N ALA A 155 -25.07 8.11 39.62
CA ALA A 155 -24.21 6.94 39.44
C ALA A 155 -22.84 7.35 38.84
N TYR A 156 -22.85 8.19 37.81
CA TYR A 156 -21.62 8.72 37.21
C TYR A 156 -20.80 9.53 38.23
N LYS A 157 -21.46 10.40 39.01
CA LYS A 157 -20.83 11.19 40.09
C LYS A 157 -20.12 10.28 41.10
N ALA A 158 -20.78 9.23 41.56
CA ALA A 158 -20.23 8.27 42.52
C ALA A 158 -18.97 7.58 41.98
N LEU A 159 -18.98 7.14 40.71
CA LEU A 159 -17.83 6.48 40.07
C LEU A 159 -16.63 7.41 39.93
N VAL A 160 -16.86 8.68 39.54
CA VAL A 160 -15.77 9.67 39.42
C VAL A 160 -15.16 9.99 40.79
N LEU A 161 -15.98 10.12 41.84
CA LEU A 161 -15.50 10.33 43.21
C LEU A 161 -14.70 9.12 43.72
N GLN A 162 -15.18 7.91 43.45
CA GLN A 162 -14.48 6.67 43.80
C GLN A 162 -13.11 6.58 43.10
N PHE A 163 -13.04 6.92 41.81
CA PHE A 163 -11.78 7.00 41.08
C PHE A 163 -10.84 8.04 41.70
N ASP A 164 -11.34 9.23 42.00
CA ASP A 164 -10.51 10.29 42.55
C ASP A 164 -9.95 9.95 43.94
N ALA A 165 -10.75 9.26 44.76
CA ALA A 165 -10.34 8.76 46.07
C ALA A 165 -9.29 7.64 46.00
N SER A 166 -9.25 6.86 44.91
CA SER A 166 -8.30 5.75 44.73
C SER A 166 -6.84 6.17 44.55
N GLY A 167 -6.56 7.47 44.38
CA GLY A 167 -5.21 8.00 44.61
C GLY A 167 -4.17 7.75 43.52
N SER A 168 -4.54 7.35 42.29
CA SER A 168 -3.60 7.28 41.16
C SER A 168 -2.81 8.60 41.04
N VAL A 169 -1.47 8.52 41.07
CA VAL A 169 -0.56 9.69 41.09
C VAL A 169 -0.60 10.46 39.78
N ASP A 170 -0.86 9.77 38.66
CA ASP A 170 -0.77 10.35 37.32
C ASP A 170 -2.12 10.86 36.76
N LYS A 171 -3.26 10.48 37.38
CA LYS A 171 -4.61 10.77 36.84
C LYS A 171 -5.61 11.10 37.95
N SER A 172 -6.23 12.28 37.87
CA SER A 172 -7.29 12.70 38.79
C SER A 172 -8.69 12.33 38.31
N GLY A 173 -9.68 12.42 39.21
CA GLY A 173 -11.10 12.36 38.82
C GLY A 173 -11.49 13.39 37.77
N LEU A 174 -10.84 14.55 37.77
CA LEU A 174 -11.07 15.60 36.76
C LEU A 174 -10.65 15.14 35.37
N TRP A 175 -9.53 14.40 35.26
CA TRP A 175 -9.10 13.78 34.01
C TRP A 175 -10.13 12.76 33.52
N LEU A 176 -10.58 11.85 34.40
CA LEU A 176 -11.57 10.83 34.03
C LEU A 176 -12.89 11.47 33.59
N LYS A 177 -13.32 12.52 34.30
CA LYS A 177 -14.50 13.30 33.94
C LYS A 177 -14.34 13.92 32.57
N HIS A 178 -13.25 14.64 32.31
CA HIS A 178 -13.05 15.35 31.03
C HIS A 178 -13.17 14.41 29.82
N HIS A 179 -12.65 13.18 29.93
CA HIS A 179 -12.61 12.23 28.81
C HIS A 179 -13.90 11.41 28.65
N THR A 180 -14.67 11.21 29.72
CA THR A 180 -15.91 10.40 29.65
C THR A 180 -17.16 11.28 29.52
N TYR A 181 -17.14 12.48 30.09
CA TYR A 181 -18.26 13.41 30.06
C TYR A 181 -18.57 13.92 28.65
N SER A 182 -17.55 14.16 27.83
CA SER A 182 -17.73 14.55 26.42
C SER A 182 -18.45 13.45 25.62
N LEU A 183 -18.12 12.18 25.86
CA LEU A 183 -18.79 11.04 25.23
C LEU A 183 -20.27 10.97 25.64
N PHE A 184 -20.57 11.18 26.92
CA PHE A 184 -21.95 11.19 27.40
C PHE A 184 -22.73 12.43 26.95
N ALA A 185 -22.08 13.58 26.73
CA ALA A 185 -22.71 14.75 26.14
C ALA A 185 -23.15 14.46 24.69
N ILE A 186 -22.33 13.77 23.89
CA ILE A 186 -22.72 13.28 22.56
C ILE A 186 -23.89 12.29 22.68
N ALA A 187 -23.88 11.41 23.69
CA ALA A 187 -24.99 10.50 23.95
C ALA A 187 -26.33 11.22 24.24
N CYS A 188 -26.28 12.44 24.78
CA CYS A 188 -27.48 13.26 24.98
C CYS A 188 -28.10 13.75 23.67
N GLU A 189 -27.32 13.81 22.59
CA GLU A 189 -27.79 14.23 21.26
C GLU A 189 -28.44 13.09 20.48
N ASP A 190 -28.03 11.83 20.72
CA ASP A 190 -28.68 10.64 20.15
C ASP A 190 -29.86 10.15 21.01
N PRO A 191 -31.12 10.26 20.53
CA PRO A 191 -32.29 9.81 21.28
C PRO A 191 -32.26 8.32 21.66
N LYS A 192 -31.63 7.46 20.85
CA LYS A 192 -31.54 6.01 21.11
C LYS A 192 -30.56 5.70 22.24
N ALA A 193 -29.36 6.29 22.17
CA ALA A 193 -28.35 6.16 23.22
C ALA A 193 -28.88 6.73 24.55
N ARG A 194 -29.50 7.91 24.52
CA ARG A 194 -30.14 8.55 25.67
C ARG A 194 -31.19 7.67 26.32
N ALA A 195 -32.10 7.07 25.54
CA ALA A 195 -33.14 6.18 26.06
C ALA A 195 -32.57 4.90 26.71
N LEU A 196 -31.54 4.31 26.10
CA LEU A 196 -30.87 3.11 26.63
C LEU A 196 -30.15 3.40 27.95
N LEU A 197 -29.38 4.49 28.02
CA LEU A 197 -28.67 4.91 29.23
C LEU A 197 -29.64 5.33 30.34
N SER A 198 -30.75 5.98 30.01
CA SER A 198 -31.78 6.35 30.97
C SER A 198 -32.46 5.13 31.60
N LYS A 199 -32.76 4.09 30.79
CA LYS A 199 -33.44 2.87 31.25
C LYS A 199 -32.54 1.87 31.97
N HIS A 200 -31.28 1.75 31.54
CA HIS A 200 -30.38 0.69 32.01
C HIS A 200 -29.10 1.21 32.70
N GLY A 201 -28.89 2.51 32.79
CA GLY A 201 -27.67 3.07 33.36
C GLY A 201 -26.41 2.57 32.63
N PHE A 202 -25.35 2.28 33.39
CA PHE A 202 -24.12 1.70 32.83
C PHE A 202 -24.28 0.24 32.36
N ASP A 203 -25.34 -0.47 32.77
CA ASP A 203 -25.65 -1.78 32.20
C ASP A 203 -26.12 -1.71 30.74
N ALA A 204 -26.40 -0.52 30.21
CA ALA A 204 -26.71 -0.34 28.79
C ALA A 204 -25.57 -0.83 27.88
N PHE A 205 -24.31 -0.56 28.26
CA PHE A 205 -23.11 -1.02 27.53
C PHE A 205 -23.00 -2.55 27.49
N ALA A 206 -23.50 -3.19 28.54
CA ALA A 206 -23.53 -4.64 28.67
C ALA A 206 -24.64 -5.29 27.84
N LYS A 207 -25.82 -4.66 27.81
CA LYS A 207 -27.03 -5.18 27.14
C LYS A 207 -27.06 -4.86 25.64
N CYS A 208 -26.39 -3.79 25.23
CA CYS A 208 -26.30 -3.37 23.83
C CYS A 208 -24.85 -3.07 23.46
N PRO A 209 -24.06 -4.08 23.02
CA PRO A 209 -22.65 -3.90 22.66
C PRO A 209 -22.42 -2.85 21.57
N LYS A 210 -23.39 -2.68 20.65
CA LYS A 210 -23.35 -1.65 19.59
C LYS A 210 -23.25 -0.23 20.13
N LEU A 211 -23.76 0.03 21.34
CA LEU A 211 -23.64 1.33 21.98
C LEU A 211 -22.17 1.67 22.26
N LEU A 212 -21.37 0.67 22.66
CA LEU A 212 -19.94 0.84 22.88
C LEU A 212 -19.23 1.12 21.55
N ASP A 213 -19.55 0.37 20.49
CA ASP A 213 -19.00 0.57 19.14
C ASP A 213 -19.31 1.98 18.60
N GLN A 214 -20.54 2.49 18.81
CA GLN A 214 -20.92 3.85 18.44
C GLN A 214 -20.06 4.90 19.15
N PHE A 215 -19.78 4.73 20.45
CA PHE A 215 -18.84 5.63 21.15
C PHE A 215 -17.39 5.44 20.69
N GLU A 216 -17.02 4.28 20.11
CA GLU A 216 -15.73 4.06 19.47
C GLU A 216 -15.57 4.81 18.13
N GLU A 217 -16.66 5.18 17.44
CA GLU A 217 -16.59 5.95 16.19
C GLU A 217 -16.15 7.42 16.42
N TYR A 218 -16.47 8.00 17.57
CA TYR A 218 -16.09 9.38 17.95
C TYR A 218 -14.66 9.47 18.55
N ARG A 219 -13.78 8.50 18.24
CA ARG A 219 -12.46 8.35 18.86
C ARG A 219 -11.47 9.48 18.53
N SER A 220 -10.96 10.11 19.59
CA SER A 220 -9.52 10.34 19.74
C SER A 220 -8.95 9.23 20.64
N TRP A 221 -7.66 8.89 20.49
CA TRP A 221 -7.00 7.80 21.23
C TRP A 221 -7.12 7.87 22.76
N GLN A 222 -7.45 9.04 23.32
CA GLN A 222 -7.55 9.29 24.76
C GLN A 222 -8.91 8.88 25.36
N TYR A 223 -9.99 8.87 24.58
CA TYR A 223 -11.36 8.70 25.10
C TYR A 223 -11.75 7.24 25.38
N SER A 224 -11.30 6.28 24.57
CA SER A 224 -11.69 4.87 24.75
C SER A 224 -11.13 4.26 26.04
N SER A 225 -9.88 4.58 26.37
CA SER A 225 -9.24 4.05 27.58
C SER A 225 -9.94 4.49 28.86
N SER A 226 -10.37 5.76 28.90
CA SER A 226 -11.05 6.40 30.02
C SER A 226 -12.44 5.83 30.27
N LEU A 227 -13.21 5.53 29.22
CA LEU A 227 -14.53 4.90 29.34
C LEU A 227 -14.43 3.49 29.92
N PHE A 228 -13.47 2.68 29.45
CA PHE A 228 -13.23 1.35 30.04
C PHE A 228 -12.78 1.44 31.50
N THR A 229 -11.96 2.44 31.85
CA THR A 229 -11.61 2.69 33.27
C THR A 229 -12.86 2.98 34.09
N LEU A 230 -13.77 3.85 33.63
CA LEU A 230 -15.02 4.15 34.32
C LEU A 230 -15.91 2.90 34.47
N LEU A 231 -16.07 2.11 33.41
CA LEU A 231 -16.87 0.87 33.43
C LEU A 231 -16.24 -0.21 34.32
N ALA A 232 -14.91 -0.28 34.40
CA ALA A 232 -14.20 -1.18 35.30
C ALA A 232 -14.41 -0.83 36.78
N ILE A 233 -14.59 0.45 37.12
CA ILE A 233 -14.96 0.86 38.48
C ILE A 233 -16.40 0.43 38.79
N TYR A 234 -17.30 0.59 37.81
CA TYR A 234 -18.71 0.22 37.96
C TYR A 234 -18.93 -1.29 38.13
N ASN A 235 -18.29 -2.10 37.27
CA ASN A 235 -18.35 -3.56 37.37
C ASN A 235 -16.97 -4.15 37.01
N PRO A 236 -16.09 -4.31 38.02
CA PRO A 236 -14.74 -4.83 37.81
C PRO A 236 -14.74 -6.23 37.19
N ALA A 237 -15.66 -7.11 37.61
CA ALA A 237 -15.72 -8.48 37.10
C ALA A 237 -15.93 -8.53 35.58
N ARG A 238 -16.67 -7.56 35.03
CA ARG A 238 -17.02 -7.52 33.61
C ARG A 238 -16.06 -6.70 32.75
N TRP A 239 -15.55 -5.58 33.29
CA TRP A 239 -14.88 -4.56 32.47
C TRP A 239 -13.38 -4.38 32.79
N THR A 240 -12.83 -5.15 33.74
CA THR A 240 -11.39 -5.13 34.01
C THR A 240 -10.62 -5.59 32.78
N ARG A 241 -9.58 -4.83 32.42
CA ARG A 241 -8.68 -5.22 31.34
C ARG A 241 -7.95 -6.51 31.70
N ARG A 242 -7.98 -7.48 30.80
CA ARG A 242 -7.26 -8.75 30.95
C ARG A 242 -5.91 -8.61 30.30
N THR A 243 -4.91 -8.27 31.11
CA THR A 243 -3.53 -8.07 30.67
C THR A 243 -2.65 -9.24 31.08
N ILE A 244 -1.65 -9.53 30.24
CA ILE A 244 -0.61 -10.52 30.51
C ILE A 244 0.73 -9.78 30.54
N GLU A 245 1.58 -10.13 31.52
CA GLU A 245 2.93 -9.58 31.65
C GLU A 245 3.96 -10.56 31.09
N VAL A 246 4.87 -10.06 30.26
CA VAL A 246 5.97 -10.84 29.68
C VAL A 246 7.26 -10.05 29.82
N HIS A 247 8.19 -10.56 30.63
CA HIS A 247 9.49 -9.94 30.94
C HIS A 247 9.39 -8.42 31.21
N GLY A 248 8.43 -8.00 32.05
CA GLY A 248 8.21 -6.59 32.42
C GLY A 248 7.43 -5.74 31.40
N LEU A 249 6.95 -6.32 30.30
CA LEU A 249 6.07 -5.64 29.34
C LEU A 249 4.65 -6.20 29.38
N THR A 250 3.65 -5.31 29.36
CA THR A 250 2.23 -5.68 29.44
C THR A 250 1.56 -5.74 28.06
N ALA A 251 0.84 -6.83 27.78
CA ALA A 251 -0.03 -7.01 26.63
C ALA A 251 -1.51 -7.02 27.05
N ASP A 252 -2.37 -6.22 26.40
CA ASP A 252 -3.81 -6.14 26.70
C ASP A 252 -4.61 -7.08 25.79
N LEU A 253 -5.06 -8.21 26.35
CA LEU A 253 -5.79 -9.27 25.65
C LEU A 253 -7.28 -9.30 25.99
N THR A 254 -7.85 -8.20 26.50
CA THR A 254 -9.26 -8.11 26.91
C THR A 254 -10.24 -8.56 25.83
N ARG A 255 -9.93 -8.25 24.55
CA ARG A 255 -10.74 -8.68 23.40
C ARG A 255 -10.71 -10.20 23.18
N LEU A 256 -9.59 -10.86 23.43
CA LEU A 256 -9.49 -12.31 23.33
C LEU A 256 -10.22 -13.00 24.48
N TYR A 257 -10.12 -12.47 25.70
CA TYR A 257 -10.91 -12.99 26.83
C TYR A 257 -12.41 -12.94 26.55
N SER A 258 -12.88 -11.82 25.96
CA SER A 258 -14.29 -11.68 25.54
C SER A 258 -14.69 -12.64 24.42
N LEU A 259 -13.73 -13.10 23.61
CA LEU A 259 -13.94 -14.05 22.52
C LEU A 259 -13.98 -15.49 23.05
N SER A 260 -13.10 -15.84 23.98
CA SER A 260 -12.99 -17.16 24.62
C SER A 260 -12.05 -17.07 25.83
N GLU A 261 -12.59 -17.35 27.02
CA GLU A 261 -11.81 -17.46 28.25
C GLU A 261 -10.75 -18.57 28.20
N PRO A 262 -11.05 -19.79 27.70
CA PRO A 262 -10.04 -20.85 27.50
C PRO A 262 -8.82 -20.39 26.68
N ILE A 263 -9.04 -19.66 25.57
CA ILE A 263 -7.95 -19.13 24.74
C ILE A 263 -7.11 -18.13 25.52
N TYR A 264 -7.74 -17.25 26.32
CA TYR A 264 -7.00 -16.32 27.16
C TYR A 264 -6.14 -17.05 28.19
N LEU A 265 -6.68 -18.08 28.85
CA LEU A 265 -5.94 -18.89 29.82
C LEU A 265 -4.76 -19.64 29.18
N ASP A 266 -4.89 -20.11 27.94
CA ASP A 266 -3.76 -20.65 27.17
C ASP A 266 -2.63 -19.62 26.99
N LEU A 267 -2.98 -18.37 26.68
CA LEU A 267 -1.98 -17.31 26.49
C LEU A 267 -1.34 -16.87 27.81
N VAL A 268 -2.06 -16.96 28.93
CA VAL A 268 -1.49 -16.77 30.28
C VAL A 268 -0.46 -17.86 30.56
N ARG A 269 -0.84 -19.14 30.39
CA ARG A 269 0.10 -20.26 30.53
C ARG A 269 1.33 -20.11 29.64
N PHE A 270 1.14 -19.65 28.41
CA PHE A 270 2.24 -19.42 27.47
C PHE A 270 3.20 -18.35 28.01
N ALA A 271 2.67 -17.23 28.50
CA ALA A 271 3.49 -16.18 29.08
C ALA A 271 4.23 -16.63 30.34
N ASP A 272 3.59 -17.42 31.20
CA ASP A 272 4.20 -17.97 32.41
C ASP A 272 5.40 -18.88 32.05
N VAL A 273 5.23 -19.81 31.10
CA VAL A 273 6.31 -20.68 30.59
C VAL A 273 7.47 -19.86 30.03
N ILE A 274 7.18 -18.76 29.33
CA ILE A 274 8.20 -17.88 28.75
C ILE A 274 8.94 -17.09 29.84
N ASN A 275 8.22 -16.60 30.86
CA ASN A 275 8.79 -15.84 31.96
C ASN A 275 9.67 -16.72 32.87
N GLU A 276 9.27 -17.97 33.09
CA GLU A 276 10.05 -18.96 33.85
C GLU A 276 11.28 -19.46 33.07
N GLY A 277 11.20 -19.48 31.74
CA GLY A 277 12.30 -19.86 30.86
C GLY A 277 13.40 -18.79 30.81
N LEU A 278 14.53 -19.04 31.47
CA LEU A 278 15.69 -18.12 31.54
C LEU A 278 16.35 -17.77 30.18
N THR A 279 15.89 -18.28 29.04
CA THR A 279 16.45 -17.95 27.71
C THR A 279 15.43 -18.17 26.58
N THR A 280 14.49 -17.25 26.36
CA THR A 280 14.03 -17.07 24.98
C THR A 280 15.07 -16.22 24.24
N GLU A 281 15.61 -16.70 23.11
CA GLU A 281 16.52 -15.92 22.24
C GLU A 281 15.89 -14.61 21.70
N ARG A 282 14.63 -14.33 22.03
CA ARG A 282 13.82 -13.23 21.51
C ARG A 282 13.65 -12.15 22.57
N LYS A 283 13.67 -10.90 22.12
CA LYS A 283 13.44 -9.74 22.99
C LYS A 283 12.00 -9.75 23.50
N ALA A 284 11.78 -9.27 24.73
CA ALA A 284 10.45 -9.12 25.34
C ALA A 284 9.43 -8.43 24.40
N GLN A 285 9.85 -7.39 23.68
CA GLN A 285 9.01 -6.68 22.70
C GLN A 285 8.51 -7.61 21.59
N THR A 286 9.33 -8.55 21.10
CA THR A 286 8.95 -9.48 20.05
C THR A 286 7.85 -10.44 20.52
N ILE A 287 7.88 -10.85 21.79
CA ILE A 287 6.87 -11.75 22.37
C ILE A 287 5.56 -10.98 22.62
N ARG A 288 5.65 -9.73 23.09
CA ARG A 288 4.50 -8.83 23.17
C ARG A 288 3.84 -8.60 21.80
N ASP A 289 4.65 -8.36 20.77
CA ASP A 289 4.17 -8.18 19.40
C ASP A 289 3.53 -9.46 18.86
N LEU A 290 4.04 -10.64 19.24
CA LEU A 290 3.45 -11.93 18.93
C LEU A 290 2.05 -12.06 19.55
N LEU A 291 1.89 -11.79 20.84
CA LEU A 291 0.58 -11.83 21.52
C LEU A 291 -0.42 -10.84 20.88
N THR A 292 0.05 -9.64 20.55
CA THR A 292 -0.76 -8.63 19.86
C THR A 292 -1.17 -9.09 18.46
N THR A 293 -0.28 -9.79 17.75
CA THR A 293 -0.57 -10.37 16.43
C THR A 293 -1.61 -11.47 16.54
N VAL A 294 -1.54 -12.32 17.56
CA VAL A 294 -2.54 -13.38 17.82
C VAL A 294 -3.90 -12.77 18.13
N GLN A 295 -3.97 -11.75 18.99
CA GLN A 295 -5.22 -11.04 19.30
C GLN A 295 -5.90 -10.45 18.06
N ARG A 296 -5.12 -9.94 17.10
CA ARG A 296 -5.66 -9.40 15.84
C ARG A 296 -5.99 -10.50 14.83
N GLY A 297 -5.19 -11.56 14.78
CA GLY A 297 -5.27 -12.61 13.76
C GLY A 297 -6.28 -13.72 14.08
N LEU A 298 -6.47 -14.07 15.35
CA LEU A 298 -7.29 -15.20 15.76
C LEU A 298 -8.77 -15.07 15.35
N PRO A 299 -9.44 -13.90 15.45
CA PRO A 299 -10.80 -13.75 14.95
C PRO A 299 -10.93 -14.07 13.45
N ALA A 300 -9.95 -13.63 12.64
CA ALA A 300 -9.93 -13.92 11.20
C ALA A 300 -9.73 -15.43 10.95
N ILE A 301 -8.88 -16.09 11.73
CA ILE A 301 -8.67 -17.54 11.65
C ILE A 301 -9.96 -18.30 11.99
N LEU A 302 -10.61 -17.97 13.11
CA LEU A 302 -11.88 -18.60 13.50
C LEU A 302 -13.00 -18.36 12.47
N SER A 303 -13.02 -17.19 11.82
CA SER A 303 -14.02 -16.90 10.78
C SER A 303 -13.85 -17.76 9.52
N ALA A 304 -12.62 -18.20 9.23
CA ALA A 304 -12.30 -19.00 8.05
C ALA A 304 -12.38 -20.52 8.30
N LEU A 305 -12.53 -20.96 9.54
CA LEU A 305 -12.66 -22.38 9.91
C LEU A 305 -14.13 -22.82 9.94
N PRO A 306 -14.41 -24.13 9.77
CA PRO A 306 -15.77 -24.67 9.89
C PRO A 306 -16.41 -24.36 11.25
N GLU A 307 -17.73 -24.22 11.28
CA GLU A 307 -18.49 -23.86 12.50
C GLU A 307 -18.15 -24.75 13.69
N GLN A 308 -18.16 -26.07 13.50
CA GLN A 308 -17.87 -27.03 14.56
C GLN A 308 -16.50 -26.77 15.20
N LEU A 309 -15.47 -26.64 14.37
CA LEU A 309 -14.10 -26.41 14.84
C LEU A 309 -13.95 -25.04 15.51
N ARG A 310 -14.64 -24.02 15.01
CA ARG A 310 -14.68 -22.71 15.64
C ARG A 310 -15.29 -22.77 17.04
N THR A 311 -16.39 -23.50 17.21
CA THR A 311 -17.05 -23.68 18.50
C THR A 311 -16.14 -24.43 19.46
N ASP A 312 -15.55 -25.54 19.02
CA ASP A 312 -14.63 -26.35 19.83
C ASP A 312 -13.43 -25.52 20.31
N ILE A 313 -12.81 -24.71 19.44
CA ILE A 313 -11.68 -23.83 19.81
C ILE A 313 -12.13 -22.76 20.83
N LYS A 314 -13.33 -22.21 20.69
CA LYS A 314 -13.85 -21.21 21.64
C LYS A 314 -14.15 -21.80 23.02
N GLU A 315 -14.63 -23.05 23.06
CA GLU A 315 -15.01 -23.71 24.31
C GLU A 315 -13.82 -24.38 25.03
N ARG A 316 -12.83 -24.86 24.27
CA ARG A 316 -11.74 -25.69 24.81
C ARG A 316 -10.37 -25.04 24.73
N GLY A 317 -10.21 -23.98 23.94
CA GLY A 317 -8.96 -23.24 23.78
C GLY A 317 -8.11 -23.72 22.60
N LEU A 318 -6.83 -23.34 22.62
CA LEU A 318 -5.84 -23.65 21.57
C LEU A 318 -5.43 -25.13 21.56
N ILE A 319 -5.76 -25.92 22.59
CA ILE A 319 -5.51 -27.37 22.64
C ILE A 319 -6.11 -28.11 21.44
N VAL A 320 -7.26 -27.64 20.92
CA VAL A 320 -7.93 -28.23 19.75
C VAL A 320 -7.02 -28.24 18.51
N PHE A 321 -6.07 -27.30 18.41
CA PHE A 321 -5.09 -27.29 17.33
C PHE A 321 -3.99 -28.35 17.48
N ALA A 322 -3.75 -28.85 18.70
CA ALA A 322 -2.77 -29.91 19.00
C ALA A 322 -3.38 -31.32 18.84
N GLU A 323 -4.68 -31.46 19.09
CA GLU A 323 -5.42 -32.72 19.03
C GLU A 323 -5.51 -33.33 17.63
N ASP A 324 -5.89 -34.61 17.58
CA ASP A 324 -6.02 -35.40 16.35
C ASP A 324 -4.83 -35.24 15.42
N GLN A 325 -3.63 -35.35 15.98
CA GLN A 325 -2.39 -35.21 15.23
C GLN A 325 -2.24 -33.85 14.51
N CYS A 326 -2.72 -32.77 15.16
CA CYS A 326 -2.75 -31.40 14.65
C CYS A 326 -3.60 -31.21 13.38
N LYS A 327 -4.70 -31.96 13.25
CA LYS A 327 -5.59 -31.89 12.08
C LYS A 327 -6.19 -30.50 11.88
N ALA A 328 -6.67 -29.87 12.95
CA ALA A 328 -7.23 -28.53 12.93
C ALA A 328 -6.21 -27.47 12.48
N LEU A 329 -4.97 -27.58 12.96
CA LEU A 329 -3.88 -26.67 12.56
C LEU A 329 -3.50 -26.89 11.09
N SER A 330 -3.44 -28.15 10.66
CA SER A 330 -3.19 -28.51 9.27
C SER A 330 -4.29 -27.99 8.34
N GLN A 331 -5.55 -28.05 8.75
CA GLN A 331 -6.68 -27.50 8.00
C GLN A 331 -6.59 -25.98 7.89
N ALA A 332 -6.18 -25.29 8.97
CA ALA A 332 -5.95 -23.85 8.94
C ALA A 332 -4.84 -23.46 7.95
N TYR A 333 -3.70 -24.18 7.94
CA TYR A 333 -2.60 -23.94 7.00
C TYR A 333 -2.97 -24.22 5.53
N LYS A 334 -3.92 -25.12 5.27
CA LYS A 334 -4.43 -25.43 3.92
C LYS A 334 -5.46 -24.43 3.41
N ASN A 335 -6.00 -23.56 4.28
CA ASN A 335 -7.04 -22.61 3.87
C ASN A 335 -6.43 -21.42 3.10
N PRO A 336 -6.78 -21.20 1.82
CA PRO A 336 -6.19 -20.13 1.00
C PRO A 336 -6.52 -18.72 1.49
N ALA A 337 -7.57 -18.53 2.30
CA ALA A 337 -7.90 -17.24 2.91
C ALA A 337 -6.92 -16.85 4.03
N LEU A 338 -6.20 -17.81 4.60
CA LEU A 338 -5.31 -17.59 5.74
C LEU A 338 -3.84 -17.51 5.28
N LYS A 339 -3.17 -16.41 5.64
CA LYS A 339 -1.74 -16.24 5.38
C LYS A 339 -0.93 -17.01 6.43
N ALA A 340 0.13 -17.69 6.01
CA ALA A 340 1.04 -18.42 6.92
C ALA A 340 1.62 -17.52 8.04
N ALA A 341 1.79 -16.21 7.79
CA ALA A 341 2.24 -15.24 8.79
C ALA A 341 1.27 -15.09 9.98
N LEU A 342 -0.02 -15.36 9.79
CA LEU A 342 -1.03 -15.34 10.87
C LEU A 342 -1.00 -16.63 11.70
N LEU A 343 -0.66 -17.76 11.08
CA LEU A 343 -0.68 -19.08 11.70
C LEU A 343 0.64 -19.43 12.41
N GLY A 344 1.75 -18.82 11.99
CA GLY A 344 3.07 -18.99 12.62
C GLY A 344 3.07 -18.71 14.12
N PRO A 345 2.55 -17.54 14.58
CA PRO A 345 2.39 -17.23 16.00
C PRO A 345 1.58 -18.27 16.78
N ILE A 346 0.47 -18.76 16.20
CA ILE A 346 -0.38 -19.78 16.84
C ILE A 346 0.38 -21.10 16.97
N LYS A 347 1.08 -21.53 15.91
CA LYS A 347 1.91 -22.74 15.97
C LYS A 347 2.99 -22.61 17.05
N GLU A 348 3.64 -21.46 17.16
CA GLU A 348 4.66 -21.22 18.19
C GLU A 348 4.11 -21.37 19.61
N ILE A 349 2.91 -20.84 19.86
CA ILE A 349 2.22 -21.00 21.15
C ILE A 349 1.87 -22.48 21.40
N ILE A 350 1.31 -23.17 20.41
CA ILE A 350 0.97 -24.59 20.51
C ILE A 350 2.20 -25.45 20.77
N ASP A 351 3.28 -25.24 20.03
CA ASP A 351 4.53 -25.98 20.18
C ASP A 351 5.15 -25.77 21.58
N THR A 352 4.90 -24.60 22.19
CA THR A 352 5.38 -24.25 23.53
C THR A 352 4.51 -24.88 24.63
N LEU A 353 3.18 -24.78 24.51
CA LEU A 353 2.23 -25.29 25.50
C LEU A 353 2.07 -26.81 25.45
N PHE A 354 2.16 -27.40 24.25
CA PHE A 354 1.89 -28.81 24.00
C PHE A 354 3.05 -29.48 23.26
N PRO A 355 4.25 -29.55 23.87
CA PRO A 355 5.46 -30.03 23.20
C PRO A 355 5.36 -31.49 22.72
N ALA A 356 4.56 -32.33 23.38
CA ALA A 356 4.30 -33.71 22.97
C ALA A 356 3.54 -33.82 21.63
N SER A 357 2.79 -32.77 21.24
CA SER A 357 2.06 -32.69 19.96
C SER A 357 2.82 -31.90 18.91
N LYS A 358 4.07 -31.50 19.18
CA LYS A 358 4.87 -30.70 18.27
C LYS A 358 5.14 -31.48 16.98
N LYS A 359 4.60 -30.96 15.87
CA LYS A 359 4.86 -31.47 14.52
C LYS A 359 5.69 -30.51 13.70
N ASP A 360 6.61 -31.05 12.93
CA ASP A 360 7.32 -30.28 11.91
C ASP A 360 6.35 -29.80 10.83
N MET A 361 6.66 -28.67 10.19
CA MET A 361 5.83 -28.13 9.10
C MET A 361 5.63 -29.13 7.96
N LYS A 362 6.60 -30.03 7.75
CA LYS A 362 6.53 -31.12 6.76
C LYS A 362 5.47 -32.16 7.11
N GLU A 363 5.22 -32.39 8.40
CA GLU A 363 4.19 -33.33 8.87
C GLU A 363 2.80 -32.72 8.84
N LEU A 364 2.69 -31.40 9.10
CA LEU A 364 1.44 -30.64 8.98
C LEU A 364 1.01 -30.47 7.51
N LEU A 365 1.99 -30.38 6.61
CA LEU A 365 1.78 -30.19 5.17
C LEU A 365 2.55 -31.27 4.39
N ALA A 366 2.06 -32.51 4.48
CA ALA A 366 2.68 -33.73 3.94
C ALA A 366 3.08 -33.70 2.45
N TYR A 367 2.54 -32.76 1.67
CA TYR A 367 2.76 -32.64 0.22
C TYR A 367 3.50 -31.36 -0.16
N GLN A 368 4.38 -30.87 0.72
CA GLN A 368 5.24 -29.72 0.43
C GLN A 368 6.42 -30.09 -0.48
N LEU A 369 6.55 -29.34 -1.57
CA LEU A 369 7.75 -29.35 -2.39
C LEU A 369 8.74 -28.29 -1.90
N CYS A 370 10.00 -28.70 -1.74
CA CYS A 370 11.09 -27.85 -1.25
C CYS A 370 11.97 -27.35 -2.39
N PHE A 371 12.22 -26.04 -2.46
CA PHE A 371 13.03 -25.38 -3.48
C PHE A 371 14.22 -24.66 -2.84
N GLU A 372 15.42 -25.14 -3.10
CA GLU A 372 16.67 -24.59 -2.57
C GLU A 372 17.17 -23.44 -3.47
N MET A 373 17.22 -22.23 -2.92
CA MET A 373 17.61 -21.05 -3.69
C MET A 373 19.08 -20.72 -3.47
N GLU A 374 19.87 -20.59 -4.55
CA GLU A 374 21.33 -20.31 -4.51
C GLU A 374 21.74 -19.10 -3.63
N TYR A 375 20.85 -18.15 -3.39
CA TYR A 375 21.14 -16.89 -2.67
C TYR A 375 20.22 -16.66 -1.45
N SER A 376 19.55 -17.70 -0.97
CA SER A 376 18.72 -17.67 0.25
C SER A 376 19.26 -18.67 1.26
N SER A 377 19.43 -18.25 2.51
CA SER A 377 19.75 -19.15 3.62
C SER A 377 18.57 -20.05 4.03
N ARG A 378 17.37 -19.76 3.51
CA ARG A 378 16.16 -20.54 3.80
C ARG A 378 15.59 -21.13 2.50
N PRO A 379 15.31 -22.44 2.45
CA PRO A 379 14.57 -23.03 1.34
C PRO A 379 13.17 -22.45 1.29
N ILE A 380 12.60 -22.43 0.09
CA ILE A 380 11.22 -22.00 -0.13
C ILE A 380 10.37 -23.26 -0.28
N PHE A 381 9.26 -23.32 0.45
CA PHE A 381 8.32 -24.43 0.37
C PHE A 381 7.09 -24.00 -0.43
N CYS A 382 6.56 -24.92 -1.24
CA CYS A 382 5.27 -24.77 -1.90
C CYS A 382 4.39 -25.94 -1.52
N ASP A 383 3.25 -25.67 -0.88
CA ASP A 383 2.23 -26.70 -0.67
C ASP A 383 1.64 -27.14 -2.01
N TYR A 384 1.78 -28.43 -2.30
CA TYR A 384 1.29 -29.08 -3.51
C TYR A 384 0.14 -30.06 -3.22
N ALA A 385 -0.42 -30.06 -1.99
CA ALA A 385 -1.61 -30.83 -1.64
C ALA A 385 -2.78 -30.63 -2.62
N PRO A 386 -3.11 -29.41 -3.10
CA PRO A 386 -4.19 -29.23 -4.07
C PRO A 386 -3.97 -30.00 -5.39
N ILE A 387 -2.72 -30.19 -5.82
CA ILE A 387 -2.41 -30.97 -7.02
C ILE A 387 -2.57 -32.46 -6.75
N ARG A 388 -2.25 -32.92 -5.54
CA ARG A 388 -2.50 -34.30 -5.15
C ARG A 388 -4.00 -34.61 -5.03
N GLU A 389 -4.79 -33.66 -4.54
CA GLU A 389 -6.27 -33.77 -4.51
C GLU A 389 -6.86 -33.85 -5.91
N ILE A 390 -6.25 -33.16 -6.88
CA ILE A 390 -6.58 -33.26 -8.31
C ILE A 390 -6.20 -34.63 -8.88
N SER A 391 -4.96 -35.07 -8.67
CA SER A 391 -4.47 -36.38 -9.11
C SER A 391 -3.23 -36.79 -8.32
N VAL A 392 -3.29 -37.98 -7.73
CA VAL A 392 -2.15 -38.59 -7.04
C VAL A 392 -1.00 -38.84 -8.02
N ALA A 393 -1.30 -39.34 -9.22
CA ALA A 393 -0.33 -39.57 -10.28
C ALA A 393 0.37 -38.26 -10.71
N LEU A 394 -0.40 -37.19 -10.89
CA LEU A 394 0.16 -35.87 -11.27
C LEU A 394 1.08 -35.31 -10.17
N TYR A 395 0.71 -35.44 -8.90
CA TYR A 395 1.58 -35.04 -7.80
C TYR A 395 2.89 -35.84 -7.78
N GLN A 396 2.81 -37.16 -7.96
CA GLN A 396 3.99 -38.03 -8.01
C GLN A 396 4.90 -37.64 -9.17
N ASP A 397 4.35 -37.42 -10.37
CA ASP A 397 5.10 -36.95 -11.54
C ASP A 397 5.81 -35.63 -11.27
N MET A 398 5.12 -34.64 -10.69
CA MET A 398 5.69 -33.33 -10.39
C MET A 398 6.75 -33.40 -9.29
N SER A 399 6.55 -34.23 -8.27
CA SER A 399 7.53 -34.45 -7.20
C SER A 399 8.80 -35.12 -7.71
N SER A 400 8.66 -36.19 -8.51
CA SER A 400 9.78 -36.89 -9.15
C SER A 400 10.51 -35.98 -10.13
N PHE A 401 9.77 -35.20 -10.92
CA PHE A 401 10.36 -34.24 -11.84
C PHE A 401 11.16 -33.16 -11.11
N LEU A 402 10.68 -32.65 -9.98
CA LEU A 402 11.47 -31.70 -9.18
C LEU A 402 12.77 -32.33 -8.65
N ALA A 403 12.74 -33.60 -8.23
CA ALA A 403 13.93 -34.31 -7.78
C ALA A 403 14.96 -34.48 -8.92
N GLU A 404 14.51 -34.86 -10.11
CA GLU A 404 15.34 -34.93 -11.33
C GLU A 404 15.93 -33.56 -11.69
N LEU A 405 15.11 -32.50 -11.64
CA LEU A 405 15.56 -31.13 -11.91
C LEU A 405 16.59 -30.66 -10.88
N LYS A 406 16.46 -31.05 -9.60
CA LYS A 406 17.46 -30.74 -8.57
C LYS A 406 18.80 -31.42 -8.85
N ALA A 407 18.77 -32.71 -9.20
CA ALA A 407 19.98 -33.47 -9.50
C ALA A 407 20.73 -32.91 -10.72
N ASN A 408 19.98 -32.46 -11.74
CA ASN A 408 20.54 -32.00 -13.00
C ASN A 408 20.65 -30.47 -13.11
N LEU A 409 20.21 -29.71 -12.11
CA LEU A 409 20.17 -28.24 -12.15
C LEU A 409 21.51 -27.60 -12.56
N PRO A 410 22.68 -28.07 -12.07
CA PRO A 410 23.97 -27.49 -12.45
C PRO A 410 24.29 -27.58 -13.96
N GLN A 411 23.63 -28.50 -14.67
CA GLN A 411 23.81 -28.74 -16.10
C GLN A 411 22.75 -28.02 -16.96
N ARG A 412 21.79 -27.32 -16.33
CA ARG A 412 20.64 -26.70 -17.01
C ARG A 412 20.80 -25.18 -17.15
N PRO A 413 20.22 -24.57 -18.18
CA PRO A 413 20.35 -23.13 -18.44
C PRO A 413 19.44 -22.24 -17.58
N TYR A 414 18.91 -22.75 -16.47
CA TYR A 414 17.98 -22.00 -15.61
C TYR A 414 18.16 -22.33 -14.13
N SER A 415 17.92 -21.33 -13.27
CA SER A 415 18.03 -21.47 -11.81
C SER A 415 16.81 -22.13 -11.16
N MET A 416 16.96 -22.60 -9.91
CA MET A 416 15.85 -23.14 -9.08
C MET A 416 14.70 -22.13 -8.89
N ARG A 417 14.97 -20.82 -8.98
CA ARG A 417 13.93 -19.79 -8.92
C ARG A 417 12.99 -19.84 -10.12
N THR A 418 13.51 -20.17 -11.30
CA THR A 418 12.73 -20.35 -12.52
C THR A 418 11.83 -21.58 -12.38
N VAL A 419 12.40 -22.68 -11.86
CA VAL A 419 11.64 -23.92 -11.57
C VAL A 419 10.50 -23.64 -10.60
N TYR A 420 10.79 -23.00 -9.47
CA TYR A 420 9.77 -22.60 -8.48
C TYR A 420 8.66 -21.74 -9.10
N HIS A 421 9.03 -20.78 -9.96
CA HIS A 421 8.04 -19.97 -10.66
C HIS A 421 7.11 -20.83 -11.52
N HIS A 422 7.64 -21.69 -12.39
CA HIS A 422 6.80 -22.53 -13.25
C HIS A 422 5.92 -23.50 -12.46
N PHE A 423 6.46 -24.11 -11.39
CA PHE A 423 5.69 -24.96 -10.48
C PHE A 423 4.52 -24.19 -9.84
N THR A 424 4.80 -23.02 -9.26
CA THR A 424 3.73 -22.20 -8.65
C THR A 424 2.68 -21.74 -9.64
N GLN A 425 3.07 -21.37 -10.88
CA GLN A 425 2.12 -21.00 -11.93
C GLN A 425 1.26 -22.20 -12.35
N PHE A 426 1.87 -23.36 -12.56
CA PHE A 426 1.14 -24.58 -12.90
C PHE A 426 0.13 -24.98 -11.84
N LYS A 427 0.54 -24.95 -10.56
CA LYS A 427 -0.36 -25.21 -9.44
C LYS A 427 -1.58 -24.27 -9.48
N ALA A 428 -1.33 -22.97 -9.66
CA ALA A 428 -2.39 -21.98 -9.69
C ALA A 428 -3.37 -22.22 -10.85
N VAL A 429 -2.87 -22.53 -12.05
CA VAL A 429 -3.73 -22.84 -13.22
C VAL A 429 -4.60 -24.05 -12.97
N MET A 430 -4.00 -25.14 -12.47
CA MET A 430 -4.74 -26.37 -12.26
C MET A 430 -5.85 -26.19 -11.24
N VAL A 431 -5.59 -25.49 -10.14
CA VAL A 431 -6.60 -25.20 -9.12
C VAL A 431 -7.69 -24.28 -9.66
N LEU A 432 -7.33 -23.26 -10.44
CA LEU A 432 -8.27 -22.30 -11.02
C LEU A 432 -9.27 -23.02 -11.96
N LEU A 433 -8.75 -23.84 -12.87
CA LEU A 433 -9.55 -24.44 -13.95
C LEU A 433 -10.13 -25.81 -13.59
N TRP A 434 -9.80 -26.37 -12.41
CA TRP A 434 -10.23 -27.73 -12.04
C TRP A 434 -11.74 -27.91 -12.09
N LYS A 435 -12.51 -26.93 -11.64
CA LYS A 435 -13.99 -27.02 -11.64
C LYS A 435 -14.57 -27.02 -13.05
N GLU A 436 -13.94 -26.31 -13.97
CA GLU A 436 -14.40 -26.12 -15.36
C GLU A 436 -13.97 -27.27 -16.30
N LEU A 437 -13.01 -28.09 -15.88
CA LEU A 437 -12.59 -29.26 -16.65
C LEU A 437 -13.69 -30.34 -16.66
N GLY A 438 -14.00 -30.85 -17.86
CA GLY A 438 -14.92 -31.98 -18.06
C GLY A 438 -14.44 -33.26 -17.37
N GLN A 439 -15.38 -34.15 -17.02
CA GLN A 439 -15.09 -35.36 -16.23
C GLN A 439 -14.09 -36.31 -16.91
N GLU A 440 -14.13 -36.40 -18.24
CA GLU A 440 -13.16 -37.18 -19.03
C GLU A 440 -11.71 -36.74 -18.75
N TYR A 441 -11.44 -35.44 -18.78
CA TYR A 441 -10.10 -34.90 -18.51
C TYR A 441 -9.66 -35.10 -17.07
N LYS A 442 -10.61 -35.05 -16.12
CA LYS A 442 -10.33 -35.34 -14.70
C LYS A 442 -9.92 -36.80 -14.52
N PHE A 443 -10.62 -37.73 -15.18
CA PHE A 443 -10.28 -39.15 -15.19
C PHE A 443 -8.88 -39.38 -15.79
N LEU A 444 -8.60 -38.82 -16.97
CA LEU A 444 -7.30 -38.97 -17.65
C LEU A 444 -6.13 -38.40 -16.83
N LEU A 445 -6.33 -37.26 -16.15
CA LEU A 445 -5.33 -36.73 -15.23
C LEU A 445 -5.11 -37.63 -14.02
N GLY A 446 -6.17 -38.28 -13.53
CA GLY A 446 -6.10 -39.27 -12.45
C GLY A 446 -5.30 -40.50 -12.84
N GLU A 447 -5.53 -41.04 -14.04
CA GLU A 447 -4.91 -42.28 -14.52
C GLU A 447 -3.48 -42.08 -15.03
N HIS A 448 -3.24 -41.01 -15.80
CA HIS A 448 -1.99 -40.82 -16.55
C HIS A 448 -1.11 -39.65 -16.04
N GLY A 449 -1.56 -38.89 -15.04
CA GLY A 449 -0.78 -37.79 -14.46
C GLY A 449 -0.39 -36.74 -15.49
N LEU A 450 0.91 -36.38 -15.54
CA LEU A 450 1.42 -35.38 -16.47
C LEU A 450 1.37 -35.86 -17.93
N LYS A 451 1.36 -37.17 -18.19
CA LYS A 451 1.23 -37.71 -19.56
C LYS A 451 -0.12 -37.39 -20.19
N ALA A 452 -1.16 -37.10 -19.40
CA ALA A 452 -2.45 -36.65 -19.94
C ALA A 452 -2.33 -35.34 -20.76
N PHE A 453 -1.25 -34.58 -20.61
CA PHE A 453 -0.98 -33.41 -21.45
C PHE A 453 -0.45 -33.79 -22.85
N ASP A 454 -0.07 -35.03 -23.12
CA ASP A 454 0.36 -35.44 -24.46
C ASP A 454 -0.81 -35.41 -25.44
N SER A 455 -0.64 -34.68 -26.55
CA SER A 455 -1.65 -34.55 -27.61
C SER A 455 -2.01 -35.89 -28.26
N ARG A 456 -1.15 -36.91 -28.15
CA ARG A 456 -1.40 -38.27 -28.61
C ARG A 456 -2.37 -39.02 -27.70
N ILE A 457 -2.50 -38.59 -26.44
CA ILE A 457 -3.39 -39.19 -25.44
C ILE A 457 -4.71 -38.42 -25.40
N CYS A 458 -4.67 -37.08 -25.27
CA CYS A 458 -5.89 -36.26 -25.35
C CYS A 458 -5.61 -34.78 -25.65
N ASN A 459 -6.66 -34.02 -25.99
CA ASN A 459 -6.57 -32.59 -26.31
C ASN A 459 -6.53 -31.67 -25.06
N LEU A 460 -6.13 -32.17 -23.88
CA LEU A 460 -6.16 -31.42 -22.62
C LEU A 460 -5.42 -30.08 -22.68
N GLN A 461 -4.25 -30.03 -23.33
CA GLN A 461 -3.50 -28.78 -23.54
C GLN A 461 -4.36 -27.71 -24.25
N LYS A 462 -5.09 -28.10 -25.31
CA LYS A 462 -5.94 -27.19 -26.08
C LYS A 462 -7.10 -26.66 -25.23
N VAL A 463 -7.73 -27.53 -24.44
CA VAL A 463 -8.84 -27.18 -23.55
C VAL A 463 -8.37 -26.18 -22.48
N ILE A 464 -7.25 -26.46 -21.81
CA ILE A 464 -6.70 -25.55 -20.81
C ILE A 464 -6.32 -24.20 -21.43
N PHE A 465 -5.72 -24.18 -22.62
CA PHE A 465 -5.34 -22.93 -23.27
C PHE A 465 -6.56 -22.10 -23.73
N LEU A 466 -7.64 -22.76 -24.18
CA LEU A 466 -8.91 -22.10 -24.48
C LEU A 466 -9.52 -21.47 -23.22
N LEU A 467 -9.59 -22.24 -22.11
CA LEU A 467 -10.12 -21.73 -20.84
C LEU A 467 -9.29 -20.55 -20.31
N LEU A 468 -7.97 -20.60 -20.41
CA LEU A 468 -7.09 -19.48 -20.05
C LEU A 468 -7.32 -18.25 -20.93
N GLN A 469 -7.47 -18.42 -22.23
CA GLN A 469 -7.76 -17.31 -23.15
C GLN A 469 -9.10 -16.67 -22.82
N ASN A 470 -10.14 -17.47 -22.56
CA ASN A 470 -11.46 -17.00 -22.18
C ASN A 470 -11.44 -16.27 -20.83
N ALA A 471 -10.76 -16.82 -19.82
CA ALA A 471 -10.61 -16.19 -18.51
C ALA A 471 -9.87 -14.84 -18.60
N GLY A 472 -8.88 -14.74 -19.50
CA GLY A 472 -8.19 -13.48 -19.79
C GLY A 472 -9.06 -12.45 -20.53
N ARG A 473 -9.90 -12.90 -21.48
CA ARG A 473 -10.84 -12.02 -22.22
C ARG A 473 -11.98 -11.53 -21.33
N ALA A 474 -12.50 -12.38 -20.45
CA ALA A 474 -13.56 -12.05 -19.50
C ALA A 474 -13.06 -11.25 -18.28
N SER A 475 -11.77 -10.87 -18.23
CA SER A 475 -11.15 -10.17 -17.11
C SER A 475 -11.26 -10.86 -15.75
N ILE A 476 -11.50 -12.19 -15.73
CA ILE A 476 -11.46 -13.02 -14.51
C ILE A 476 -10.03 -13.06 -13.96
N ILE A 477 -9.05 -13.10 -14.87
CA ILE A 477 -7.63 -12.95 -14.58
C ILE A 477 -7.02 -11.93 -15.53
N ALA A 478 -5.96 -11.23 -15.10
CA ALA A 478 -5.22 -10.33 -15.98
C ALA A 478 -4.63 -11.09 -17.17
N THR A 479 -4.67 -10.48 -18.36
CA THR A 479 -4.17 -11.10 -19.62
C THR A 479 -2.71 -11.53 -19.50
N TYR A 480 -1.87 -10.73 -18.83
CA TYR A 480 -0.47 -11.08 -18.55
C TYR A 480 -0.34 -12.35 -17.68
N THR A 481 -1.23 -12.53 -16.70
CA THR A 481 -1.28 -13.73 -15.85
C THR A 481 -1.67 -14.96 -16.67
N ALA A 482 -2.70 -14.85 -17.50
CA ALA A 482 -3.14 -15.92 -18.41
C ALA A 482 -2.01 -16.35 -19.37
N TYR A 483 -1.28 -15.38 -19.94
CA TYR A 483 -0.08 -15.65 -20.75
C TYR A 483 1.02 -16.37 -19.95
N THR A 484 1.29 -15.92 -18.73
CA THR A 484 2.34 -16.50 -17.86
C THR A 484 2.02 -17.96 -17.47
N TYR A 485 0.74 -18.24 -17.24
CA TYR A 485 0.17 -19.56 -17.03
C TYR A 485 0.37 -20.48 -18.24
N GLN A 486 -0.05 -20.05 -19.43
CA GLN A 486 0.14 -20.81 -20.68
C GLN A 486 1.63 -21.10 -20.93
N LYS A 487 2.50 -20.10 -20.76
CA LYS A 487 3.95 -20.23 -20.90
C LYS A 487 4.53 -21.26 -19.93
N SER A 488 4.05 -21.31 -18.69
CA SER A 488 4.55 -22.23 -17.67
C SER A 488 4.14 -23.68 -17.93
N ILE A 489 2.92 -23.91 -18.44
CA ILE A 489 2.50 -25.24 -18.88
C ILE A 489 3.37 -25.71 -20.04
N LYS A 490 3.52 -24.88 -21.09
CA LYS A 490 4.37 -25.21 -22.26
C LYS A 490 5.80 -25.58 -21.83
N TRP A 491 6.37 -24.82 -20.89
CA TRP A 491 7.70 -25.12 -20.35
C TRP A 491 7.76 -26.49 -19.63
N LEU A 492 6.81 -26.78 -18.74
CA LEU A 492 6.79 -28.03 -17.98
C LEU A 492 6.64 -29.26 -18.87
N VAL A 493 5.72 -29.22 -19.84
CA VAL A 493 5.49 -30.37 -20.74
C VAL A 493 6.70 -30.61 -21.64
N THR A 494 7.32 -29.53 -22.14
CA THR A 494 8.52 -29.63 -23.01
C THR A 494 9.71 -30.22 -22.27
N GLU A 495 9.97 -29.78 -21.04
CA GLU A 495 11.09 -30.32 -20.23
C GLU A 495 10.88 -31.80 -19.84
N ARG A 496 9.64 -32.30 -19.88
CA ARG A 496 9.31 -33.72 -19.69
C ARG A 496 9.23 -34.51 -21.00
N GLY A 497 9.64 -33.92 -22.12
CA GLY A 497 9.66 -34.58 -23.43
C GLY A 497 8.29 -34.70 -24.10
N ILE A 498 7.28 -33.97 -23.61
CA ILE A 498 5.95 -33.89 -24.22
C ILE A 498 5.91 -32.69 -25.16
N SER A 499 5.37 -32.86 -26.37
CA SER A 499 5.27 -31.77 -27.34
C SER A 499 4.28 -30.70 -26.88
N ALA A 500 4.75 -29.45 -26.78
CA ALA A 500 3.90 -28.31 -26.47
C ALA A 500 3.08 -27.90 -27.70
N ILE A 501 1.77 -27.77 -27.54
CA ILE A 501 0.86 -27.34 -28.62
C ILE A 501 0.84 -25.82 -28.70
N ASP A 502 0.91 -25.25 -29.90
CA ASP A 502 0.66 -23.83 -30.10
C ASP A 502 -0.80 -23.56 -30.50
N ALA A 503 -1.68 -23.50 -29.49
CA ALA A 503 -3.11 -23.24 -29.67
C ALA A 503 -3.58 -22.12 -28.73
N TYR A 504 -4.56 -21.34 -29.19
CA TYR A 504 -5.16 -20.20 -28.46
C TYR A 504 -4.11 -19.23 -27.90
N PRO A 505 -3.33 -18.57 -28.77
CA PRO A 505 -2.29 -17.64 -28.31
C PRO A 505 -2.92 -16.46 -27.55
N ILE A 506 -2.32 -16.10 -26.43
CA ILE A 506 -2.70 -14.94 -25.63
C ILE A 506 -1.71 -13.81 -25.95
N SER A 507 -2.17 -12.79 -26.67
CA SER A 507 -1.36 -11.60 -26.94
C SER A 507 -1.31 -10.71 -25.70
N ILE A 508 -0.10 -10.35 -25.26
CA ILE A 508 0.10 -9.22 -24.34
C ILE A 508 0.35 -8.01 -25.24
N ASN A 509 -0.64 -7.11 -25.35
CA ASN A 509 -0.55 -5.94 -26.21
C ASN A 509 0.69 -5.07 -25.91
N ARG A 510 1.13 -4.32 -26.93
CA ARG A 510 2.17 -3.27 -26.83
C ARG A 510 1.82 -2.23 -25.75
N THR A 511 0.54 -2.07 -25.39
CA THR A 511 0.02 -1.18 -24.33
C THR A 511 0.60 -1.49 -22.95
N ASP A 512 0.72 -2.76 -22.53
CA ASP A 512 1.35 -3.11 -21.25
C ASP A 512 2.85 -2.81 -21.24
N LYS A 513 3.51 -2.94 -22.40
CA LYS A 513 4.93 -2.55 -22.56
C LYS A 513 5.08 -1.04 -22.55
N HIS A 514 4.14 -0.31 -23.14
CA HIS A 514 4.11 1.15 -23.16
C HIS A 514 3.82 1.74 -21.76
N LEU A 515 2.80 1.25 -21.05
CA LEU A 515 2.51 1.62 -19.65
C LEU A 515 3.71 1.32 -18.73
N LYS A 516 4.43 0.22 -18.96
CA LYS A 516 5.69 -0.07 -18.25
C LYS A 516 6.82 0.91 -18.58
N ARG A 517 6.83 1.54 -19.77
CA ARG A 517 7.84 2.53 -20.18
C ARG A 517 7.53 3.93 -19.64
N LEU A 518 6.24 4.24 -19.43
CA LEU A 518 5.75 5.48 -18.82
C LEU A 518 5.86 5.49 -17.29
N ASN A 519 5.99 4.33 -16.65
CA ASN A 519 6.09 4.25 -15.20
C ASN A 519 7.40 4.89 -14.67
N THR A 520 7.26 6.03 -14.00
CA THR A 520 8.36 6.79 -13.38
C THR A 520 8.79 6.23 -12.03
N ASP A 521 7.94 5.47 -11.34
CA ASP A 521 8.19 4.98 -9.99
C ASP A 521 9.14 3.77 -9.96
N ASP A 522 9.39 3.14 -11.11
CA ASP A 522 10.11 1.86 -11.19
C ASP A 522 11.62 1.97 -11.45
N TYR A 523 12.15 3.20 -11.49
CA TYR A 523 13.59 3.52 -11.59
C TYR A 523 13.96 4.71 -10.70
N TYR A 524 15.26 4.94 -10.50
CA TYR A 524 15.74 6.15 -9.80
C TYR A 524 16.25 7.19 -10.78
N SER A 525 15.88 8.46 -10.55
CA SER A 525 16.44 9.61 -11.25
C SER A 525 17.93 9.80 -10.88
N ALA A 526 18.64 10.65 -11.63
CA ALA A 526 20.03 10.97 -11.32
C ALA A 526 20.17 11.62 -9.93
N GLU A 527 19.21 12.45 -9.52
CA GLU A 527 19.18 13.11 -8.21
C GLU A 527 18.96 12.10 -7.09
N GLN A 528 18.00 11.19 -7.24
CA GLN A 528 17.75 10.12 -6.29
C GLN A 528 18.97 9.20 -6.13
N CYS A 529 19.68 8.90 -7.22
CA CYS A 529 20.95 8.16 -7.16
C CYS A 529 22.06 8.94 -6.43
N ARG A 530 22.09 10.29 -6.53
CA ARG A 530 23.05 11.14 -5.79
C ARG A 530 22.75 11.16 -4.29
N GLU A 531 21.47 11.23 -3.89
CA GLU A 531 21.06 11.11 -2.48
C GLU A 531 21.53 9.77 -1.90
N LEU A 532 21.24 8.67 -2.60
CA LEU A 532 21.71 7.34 -2.19
C LEU A 532 23.24 7.29 -2.07
N ALA A 533 23.98 7.85 -3.04
CA ALA A 533 25.43 7.92 -2.98
C ALA A 533 25.92 8.69 -1.75
N TYR A 534 25.35 9.87 -1.50
CA TYR A 534 25.73 10.73 -0.39
C TYR A 534 25.58 10.02 0.97
N HIS A 535 24.43 9.37 1.23
CA HIS A 535 24.23 8.64 2.48
C HIS A 535 25.14 7.41 2.61
N ILE A 536 25.41 6.69 1.51
CA ILE A 536 26.32 5.53 1.52
C ILE A 536 27.76 5.94 1.81
N GLU A 537 28.27 6.97 1.13
CA GLU A 537 29.65 7.45 1.32
C GLU A 537 29.83 8.03 2.72
N ALA A 538 28.85 8.77 3.23
CA ALA A 538 28.93 9.31 4.58
C ALA A 538 28.97 8.22 5.65
N LEU A 539 28.16 7.15 5.52
CA LEU A 539 28.22 6.00 6.42
C LEU A 539 29.55 5.25 6.30
N LEU A 540 30.11 5.10 5.09
CA LEU A 540 31.43 4.47 4.90
C LEU A 540 32.57 5.28 5.53
N ALA A 541 32.39 6.58 5.74
CA ALA A 541 33.35 7.44 6.43
C ALA A 541 33.23 7.36 7.97
N GLU A 542 32.16 6.77 8.52
CA GLU A 542 31.97 6.66 9.96
C GLU A 542 32.82 5.53 10.57
N PRO A 543 33.64 5.81 11.61
CA PRO A 543 34.51 4.80 12.22
C PRO A 543 33.76 3.60 12.83
N GLU A 544 32.50 3.80 13.23
CA GLU A 544 31.64 2.78 13.83
C GLU A 544 31.15 1.72 12.83
N ILE A 545 31.27 2.00 11.54
CA ILE A 545 30.83 1.10 10.46
C ILE A 545 31.94 0.08 10.17
N ILE A 546 31.87 -1.04 10.89
CA ILE A 546 32.80 -2.17 10.77
C ILE A 546 32.10 -3.48 10.43
N GLY A 547 32.89 -4.49 10.05
CA GLY A 547 32.43 -5.86 9.81
C GLY A 547 31.32 -5.95 8.75
N GLU A 548 30.19 -6.58 9.10
CA GLU A 548 29.08 -6.80 8.16
C GLU A 548 28.53 -5.49 7.56
N ARG A 549 28.37 -4.44 8.37
CA ARG A 549 27.79 -3.16 7.91
C ARG A 549 28.65 -2.53 6.83
N HIS A 550 29.97 -2.56 7.01
CA HIS A 550 30.93 -2.04 6.05
C HIS A 550 30.86 -2.81 4.73
N ILE A 551 30.86 -4.15 4.78
CA ILE A 551 30.80 -5.01 3.58
C ILE A 551 29.49 -4.78 2.80
N VAL A 552 28.37 -4.62 3.50
CA VAL A 552 27.06 -4.35 2.89
C VAL A 552 27.00 -2.97 2.22
N LEU A 553 27.59 -1.94 2.82
CA LEU A 553 27.67 -0.61 2.22
C LEU A 553 28.63 -0.57 1.02
N MET A 554 29.73 -1.32 1.07
CA MET A 554 30.63 -1.49 -0.08
C MET A 554 29.92 -2.20 -1.25
N LEU A 555 29.09 -3.21 -0.98
CA LEU A 555 28.23 -3.81 -2.00
C LEU A 555 27.28 -2.77 -2.61
N ALA A 556 26.65 -1.94 -1.78
CA ALA A 556 25.74 -0.89 -2.24
C ALA A 556 26.45 0.12 -3.16
N ARG A 557 27.65 0.55 -2.77
CA ARG A 557 28.54 1.41 -3.56
C ARG A 557 28.88 0.82 -4.93
N ILE A 558 29.26 -0.47 -4.96
CA ILE A 558 29.56 -1.19 -6.20
C ILE A 558 28.33 -1.24 -7.12
N LEU A 559 27.15 -1.55 -6.58
CA LEU A 559 25.91 -1.63 -7.37
C LEU A 559 25.48 -0.28 -7.92
N LEU A 560 25.67 0.79 -7.15
CA LEU A 560 25.37 2.15 -7.58
C LEU A 560 26.30 2.63 -8.71
N LYS A 561 27.60 2.31 -8.62
CA LYS A 561 28.60 2.68 -9.64
C LYS A 561 28.46 1.89 -10.94
N THR A 562 28.00 0.64 -10.88
CA THR A 562 28.04 -0.29 -12.02
C THR A 562 26.67 -0.61 -12.61
N GLY A 563 25.58 -0.41 -11.86
CA GLY A 563 24.24 -0.87 -12.26
C GLY A 563 24.15 -2.39 -12.42
N TRP A 564 25.09 -3.17 -11.87
CA TRP A 564 25.09 -4.62 -12.00
C TRP A 564 23.92 -5.28 -11.29
N ASN A 565 23.60 -6.50 -11.73
CA ASN A 565 22.57 -7.29 -11.05
C ASN A 565 23.09 -7.74 -9.67
N LEU A 566 22.26 -7.58 -8.64
CA LEU A 566 22.61 -7.94 -7.26
C LEU A 566 23.03 -9.41 -7.09
N SER A 567 22.29 -10.35 -7.71
CA SER A 567 22.54 -11.78 -7.53
C SER A 567 23.88 -12.25 -8.16
N PRO A 568 24.20 -11.90 -9.42
CA PRO A 568 25.53 -12.14 -9.99
C PRO A 568 26.65 -11.44 -9.22
N THR A 569 26.43 -10.22 -8.72
CA THR A 569 27.43 -9.48 -7.94
C THR A 569 27.75 -10.19 -6.62
N LEU A 570 26.74 -10.63 -5.88
CA LEU A 570 26.92 -11.46 -4.69
C LEU A 570 27.58 -12.81 -5.02
N GLY A 571 27.44 -13.29 -6.26
CA GLY A 571 27.95 -14.56 -6.78
C GLY A 571 29.42 -14.56 -7.15
N LEU A 572 30.08 -13.39 -7.10
CA LEU A 572 31.49 -13.26 -7.46
C LEU A 572 32.38 -14.15 -6.58
N LYS A 573 33.18 -14.96 -7.24
CA LYS A 573 34.30 -15.67 -6.65
C LYS A 573 35.60 -14.88 -6.78
N CYS A 574 36.60 -15.24 -5.99
CA CYS A 574 37.92 -14.62 -6.03
C CYS A 574 38.60 -14.79 -7.40
N GLU A 575 38.38 -15.94 -8.06
CA GLU A 575 38.86 -16.28 -9.40
C GLU A 575 38.19 -15.46 -10.52
N ASP A 576 36.98 -14.95 -10.28
CA ASP A 576 36.24 -14.14 -11.25
C ASP A 576 36.79 -12.71 -11.38
N VAL A 577 37.76 -12.32 -10.53
CA VAL A 577 38.36 -10.98 -10.48
C VAL A 577 39.86 -11.10 -10.74
N THR A 578 40.28 -10.98 -11.99
CA THR A 578 41.67 -11.19 -12.40
C THR A 578 42.34 -9.90 -12.89
N PRO A 579 43.57 -9.59 -12.44
CA PRO A 579 44.40 -8.60 -13.10
C PRO A 579 44.85 -9.17 -14.46
N THR A 580 44.54 -8.46 -15.53
CA THR A 580 44.92 -8.81 -16.90
C THR A 580 46.28 -8.17 -17.18
N ALA A 581 47.36 -8.93 -16.97
CA ALA A 581 48.69 -8.52 -17.43
C ALA A 581 48.78 -8.74 -18.94
N THR A 582 48.70 -7.67 -19.73
CA THR A 582 49.10 -7.69 -21.15
C THR A 582 50.19 -6.65 -21.35
N LEU A 583 51.16 -6.98 -22.22
CA LEU A 583 52.43 -6.27 -22.46
C LEU A 583 52.31 -4.77 -22.85
N GLY A 584 51.11 -4.17 -22.90
CA GLY A 584 50.88 -2.77 -23.22
C GLY A 584 50.00 -1.98 -22.24
N SER A 585 49.53 -2.57 -21.14
CA SER A 585 48.73 -1.83 -20.13
C SER A 585 48.83 -2.48 -18.74
N PRO A 586 49.81 -2.08 -17.91
CA PRO A 586 49.93 -2.54 -16.54
C PRO A 586 48.70 -2.09 -15.73
N GLY A 587 47.92 -3.03 -15.19
CA GLY A 587 46.85 -2.72 -14.23
C GLY A 587 45.39 -2.86 -14.73
N ALA A 588 45.14 -3.41 -15.92
CA ALA A 588 43.78 -3.74 -16.33
C ALA A 588 43.19 -4.85 -15.43
N ILE A 589 41.95 -4.69 -14.96
CA ILE A 589 41.22 -5.72 -14.19
C ILE A 589 40.08 -6.24 -15.07
N THR A 590 39.91 -7.55 -15.12
CA THR A 590 38.75 -8.19 -15.73
C THR A 590 37.88 -8.82 -14.66
N VAL A 591 36.57 -8.57 -14.72
CA VAL A 591 35.58 -9.17 -13.82
C VAL A 591 34.59 -9.97 -14.64
N VAL A 592 34.38 -11.23 -14.25
CA VAL A 592 33.45 -12.13 -14.91
C VAL A 592 32.21 -12.30 -14.03
N LEU A 593 31.03 -11.92 -14.54
CA LEU A 593 29.76 -12.15 -13.86
C LEU A 593 29.02 -13.31 -14.52
N GLN A 594 28.66 -14.32 -13.74
CA GLN A 594 27.82 -15.42 -14.20
C GLN A 594 26.34 -15.11 -13.94
N LYS A 595 25.52 -15.12 -15.00
CA LYS A 595 24.07 -14.87 -14.91
C LYS A 595 23.29 -16.19 -14.92
N ALA A 596 22.90 -16.69 -13.75
CA ALA A 596 22.09 -17.92 -13.63
C ALA A 596 20.74 -17.87 -14.41
N ARG A 597 20.16 -16.68 -14.63
CA ARG A 597 18.92 -16.50 -15.40
C ARG A 597 19.11 -16.45 -16.93
N ALA A 598 20.34 -16.37 -17.40
CA ALA A 598 20.69 -16.31 -18.81
C ALA A 598 21.47 -17.58 -19.22
N GLY A 599 21.21 -18.73 -18.58
CA GLY A 599 21.92 -19.97 -18.87
C GLY A 599 23.37 -19.99 -18.42
N TYR A 600 23.68 -19.35 -17.29
CA TYR A 600 25.05 -19.23 -16.78
C TYR A 600 26.02 -18.56 -17.77
N ARG A 601 25.50 -17.78 -18.74
CA ARG A 601 26.32 -16.93 -19.59
C ARG A 601 27.19 -16.01 -18.74
N SER A 602 28.46 -15.95 -19.11
CA SER A 602 29.49 -15.11 -18.50
C SER A 602 29.54 -13.76 -19.19
N ASP A 603 29.33 -12.68 -18.44
CA ASP A 603 29.66 -11.34 -18.88
C ASP A 603 31.07 -10.99 -18.40
N ALA A 604 32.00 -10.72 -19.31
CA ALA A 604 33.32 -10.18 -18.96
C ALA A 604 33.32 -8.65 -19.07
N TYR A 605 33.76 -7.97 -18.01
CA TYR A 605 33.96 -6.53 -17.96
C TYR A 605 35.45 -6.24 -17.79
N SER A 606 36.08 -5.62 -18.79
CA SER A 606 37.50 -5.25 -18.76
C SER A 606 37.65 -3.74 -18.63
N PHE A 607 38.55 -3.29 -17.75
CA PHE A 607 38.76 -1.87 -17.45
C PHE A 607 40.18 -1.44 -17.94
N LYS A 608 40.28 -0.63 -19.02
CA LYS A 608 41.55 -0.16 -19.66
C LYS A 608 41.81 1.36 -19.51
N GLU A 609 42.98 1.84 -19.94
CA GLU A 609 43.31 3.26 -20.28
C GLU A 609 43.33 3.46 -21.82
N PRO A 610 42.97 4.62 -22.43
CA PRO A 610 42.68 5.95 -21.85
C PRO A 610 41.25 6.54 -22.12
N ILE A 611 40.85 7.47 -21.25
CA ILE A 611 39.87 8.60 -21.28
C ILE A 611 38.55 8.48 -22.09
N SER A 612 37.45 8.08 -21.41
CA SER A 612 36.07 8.66 -21.49
C SER A 612 35.19 8.05 -20.35
N PRO A 613 33.99 8.57 -20.04
CA PRO A 613 33.55 9.08 -18.74
C PRO A 613 33.25 8.00 -17.67
N SER A 614 34.26 7.31 -17.12
CA SER A 614 34.02 6.50 -15.92
C SER A 614 35.23 6.37 -14.98
N ILE A 615 35.61 7.48 -14.36
CA ILE A 615 36.39 7.46 -13.11
C ILE A 615 35.70 6.56 -12.06
N ALA A 616 34.36 6.51 -12.06
CA ALA A 616 33.54 5.69 -11.15
C ALA A 616 33.67 4.16 -11.35
N VAL A 617 33.90 3.67 -12.57
CA VAL A 617 33.93 2.23 -12.86
C VAL A 617 35.28 1.59 -12.50
N ARG A 618 36.38 2.32 -12.67
CA ARG A 618 37.70 1.93 -12.15
C ARG A 618 37.70 1.90 -10.62
N SER A 619 37.03 2.87 -9.99
CA SER A 619 36.80 2.89 -8.55
C SER A 619 36.00 1.66 -8.06
N ALA A 620 35.01 1.18 -8.82
CA ALA A 620 34.28 -0.04 -8.46
C ALA A 620 35.13 -1.33 -8.52
N ALA A 621 36.16 -1.39 -9.37
CA ALA A 621 37.13 -2.49 -9.37
C ALA A 621 38.03 -2.48 -8.13
N ALA A 622 38.51 -1.29 -7.75
CA ALA A 622 39.25 -1.10 -6.51
C ALA A 622 38.40 -1.43 -5.28
N ASP A 623 37.12 -1.01 -5.25
CA ASP A 623 36.18 -1.35 -4.18
C ASP A 623 36.00 -2.87 -4.02
N ARG A 624 35.95 -3.62 -5.13
CA ARG A 624 35.86 -5.10 -5.10
C ARG A 624 37.14 -5.74 -4.58
N LEU A 625 38.30 -5.26 -5.04
CA LEU A 625 39.60 -5.73 -4.53
C LEU A 625 39.74 -5.43 -3.04
N TYR A 626 39.26 -4.27 -2.58
CA TYR A 626 39.25 -3.94 -1.16
C TYR A 626 38.35 -4.89 -0.35
N VAL A 627 37.12 -5.17 -0.83
CA VAL A 627 36.25 -6.17 -0.17
C VAL A 627 36.94 -7.54 -0.14
N ARG A 628 37.52 -7.98 -1.26
CA ARG A 628 38.22 -9.25 -1.37
C ARG A 628 39.45 -9.23 -0.45
N ASP A 629 40.48 -8.48 -0.78
CA ASP A 629 41.83 -8.62 -0.23
C ASP A 629 42.00 -7.98 1.15
N VAL A 630 41.06 -7.12 1.58
CA VAL A 630 41.10 -6.47 2.90
C VAL A 630 39.96 -6.97 3.79
N LEU A 631 38.70 -6.69 3.44
CA LEU A 631 37.58 -6.90 4.39
C LEU A 631 37.24 -8.37 4.66
N THR A 632 37.43 -9.25 3.68
CA THR A 632 36.98 -10.66 3.75
C THR A 632 38.11 -11.68 3.72
N LYS A 633 39.36 -11.22 3.62
CA LYS A 633 40.56 -12.07 3.56
C LYS A 633 40.67 -12.97 4.80
N ASP A 634 40.57 -12.39 5.98
CA ASP A 634 40.71 -13.15 7.24
C ASP A 634 39.54 -14.11 7.46
N LEU A 635 38.33 -13.70 7.05
CA LEU A 635 37.15 -14.58 7.07
C LEU A 635 37.37 -15.81 6.18
N ARG A 636 37.90 -15.62 4.96
CA ARG A 636 38.25 -16.75 4.08
C ARG A 636 39.37 -17.62 4.65
N ALA A 637 40.41 -17.02 5.22
CA ALA A 637 41.54 -17.75 5.79
C ALA A 637 41.11 -18.66 6.95
N SER A 638 40.10 -18.24 7.73
CA SER A 638 39.55 -19.02 8.83
C SER A 638 38.58 -20.15 8.42
N LEU A 639 38.22 -20.28 7.14
CA LEU A 639 37.38 -21.36 6.63
C LEU A 639 38.21 -22.62 6.28
N PRO A 640 37.68 -23.83 6.56
CA PRO A 640 38.29 -25.08 6.09
C PRO A 640 38.51 -25.11 4.57
N GLU A 641 39.54 -25.81 4.10
CA GLU A 641 39.87 -25.90 2.66
C GLU A 641 38.73 -26.46 1.79
N ASN A 642 37.94 -27.36 2.33
CA ASN A 642 36.78 -27.95 1.66
C ASN A 642 35.49 -27.10 1.74
N SER A 643 35.56 -25.89 2.32
CA SER A 643 34.39 -25.03 2.45
C SER A 643 33.96 -24.45 1.10
N LEU A 644 32.71 -24.71 0.73
CA LEU A 644 32.06 -24.15 -0.47
C LEU A 644 32.05 -22.61 -0.48
N TYR A 645 32.19 -21.96 0.68
CA TYR A 645 32.16 -20.50 0.79
C TYR A 645 33.53 -19.84 0.62
N LYS A 646 34.62 -20.61 0.70
CA LYS A 646 35.99 -20.07 0.70
C LYS A 646 36.33 -19.34 -0.60
N SER A 647 35.72 -19.70 -1.72
CA SER A 647 35.96 -19.07 -3.01
C SER A 647 35.23 -17.74 -3.20
N TYR A 648 34.30 -17.33 -2.32
CA TYR A 648 33.47 -16.14 -2.55
C TYR A 648 34.10 -14.83 -2.06
N VAL A 649 33.79 -13.74 -2.76
CA VAL A 649 34.24 -12.38 -2.40
C VAL A 649 33.44 -11.82 -1.22
N PHE A 650 32.12 -11.95 -1.21
CA PHE A 650 31.26 -11.34 -0.19
C PHE A 650 30.90 -12.32 0.94
N LEU A 651 31.68 -12.28 2.02
CA LEU A 651 31.49 -13.10 3.23
C LEU A 651 31.22 -12.23 4.45
N ILE A 652 30.47 -12.75 5.41
CA ILE A 652 30.19 -12.10 6.69
C ILE A 652 30.28 -13.10 7.85
N LYS A 653 30.50 -12.59 9.06
CA LYS A 653 30.48 -13.39 10.29
C LYS A 653 29.28 -13.00 11.15
N ARG A 654 28.35 -13.93 11.37
CA ARG A 654 27.18 -13.75 12.24
C ARG A 654 27.15 -14.83 13.32
N LYS A 655 27.01 -14.41 14.59
CA LYS A 655 26.98 -15.31 15.76
C LYS A 655 28.13 -16.35 15.73
N GLY A 656 29.34 -15.92 15.36
CA GLY A 656 30.52 -16.80 15.29
C GLY A 656 30.65 -17.65 14.01
N LYS A 657 29.58 -17.80 13.20
CA LYS A 657 29.62 -18.57 11.94
C LYS A 657 29.87 -17.66 10.74
N ILE A 658 30.69 -18.15 9.82
CA ILE A 658 30.99 -17.45 8.56
C ILE A 658 29.99 -17.93 7.51
N GLU A 659 29.28 -16.99 6.92
CA GLU A 659 28.28 -17.24 5.89
C GLU A 659 28.47 -16.29 4.70
N ARG A 660 27.89 -16.67 3.56
CA ARG A 660 27.88 -15.82 2.37
C ARG A 660 26.86 -14.69 2.55
N LEU A 661 27.22 -13.50 2.06
CA LEU A 661 26.30 -12.36 2.08
C LEU A 661 25.06 -12.66 1.23
N SER A 662 23.88 -12.51 1.83
CA SER A 662 22.60 -12.81 1.17
C SER A 662 21.95 -11.58 0.56
N MET A 663 20.90 -11.80 -0.24
CA MET A 663 20.08 -10.73 -0.85
C MET A 663 19.47 -9.77 0.20
N ALA A 664 19.37 -10.19 1.46
CA ALA A 664 18.90 -9.36 2.57
C ALA A 664 19.81 -8.16 2.86
N ALA A 665 21.03 -8.13 2.32
CA ALA A 665 21.94 -6.98 2.39
C ALA A 665 21.26 -5.67 2.00
N THR A 666 20.41 -5.66 0.97
CA THR A 666 19.68 -4.46 0.52
C THR A 666 18.75 -3.87 1.58
N LYS A 667 18.13 -4.71 2.42
CA LYS A 667 17.32 -4.26 3.56
C LYS A 667 18.19 -3.61 4.62
N VAL A 668 19.34 -4.22 4.91
CA VAL A 668 20.32 -3.66 5.85
C VAL A 668 20.82 -2.30 5.36
N VAL A 669 21.15 -2.14 4.07
CA VAL A 669 21.49 -0.83 3.49
C VAL A 669 20.36 0.17 3.72
N THR A 670 19.12 -0.22 3.41
CA THR A 670 17.94 0.63 3.59
C THR A 670 17.79 1.09 5.05
N GLU A 671 17.89 0.16 6.01
CA GLU A 671 17.83 0.48 7.43
C GLU A 671 18.94 1.45 7.86
N LEU A 672 20.17 1.28 7.36
CA LEU A 672 21.30 2.15 7.67
C LEU A 672 21.10 3.57 7.11
N ILE A 673 20.74 3.71 5.84
CA ILE A 673 20.55 5.03 5.21
C ILE A 673 19.31 5.73 5.77
N SER A 674 18.23 5.01 6.10
CA SER A 674 17.02 5.60 6.69
C SER A 674 17.26 6.15 8.09
N ARG A 675 18.12 5.51 8.91
CA ARG A 675 18.52 6.06 10.23
C ARG A 675 19.25 7.40 10.12
N ARG A 676 19.90 7.66 8.97
CA ARG A 676 20.57 8.91 8.65
C ARG A 676 19.65 9.93 7.97
N GLY A 677 18.35 9.64 7.87
CA GLY A 677 17.36 10.53 7.26
C GLY A 677 17.21 10.43 5.74
N CYS A 678 17.75 9.39 5.08
CA CYS A 678 17.51 9.16 3.65
C CYS A 678 16.02 8.88 3.41
N SER A 679 15.42 9.62 2.48
CA SER A 679 14.00 9.48 2.13
C SER A 679 13.72 8.26 1.25
N LEU A 680 14.77 7.70 0.64
CA LEU A 680 14.71 6.64 -0.35
C LEU A 680 15.04 5.26 0.25
N THR A 681 14.46 4.22 -0.35
CA THR A 681 14.84 2.84 -0.06
C THR A 681 15.94 2.36 -1.00
N PHE A 682 16.83 1.46 -0.57
CA PHE A 682 17.87 0.95 -1.46
C PHE A 682 17.32 -0.20 -2.34
N ASP A 683 17.04 0.09 -3.62
CA ASP A 683 16.59 -0.92 -4.59
C ASP A 683 17.55 -1.02 -5.79
N SER A 684 18.36 -2.09 -5.79
CA SER A 684 19.29 -2.42 -6.87
C SER A 684 18.65 -2.51 -8.27
N LYS A 685 17.36 -2.88 -8.38
CA LYS A 685 16.67 -2.95 -9.68
C LYS A 685 16.34 -1.56 -10.21
N LYS A 686 15.87 -0.66 -9.34
CA LYS A 686 15.60 0.74 -9.70
C LYS A 686 16.89 1.45 -10.12
N ILE A 687 17.96 1.22 -9.35
CA ILE A 687 19.32 1.70 -9.68
C ILE A 687 19.76 1.21 -11.06
N ARG A 688 19.65 -0.09 -11.34
CA ARG A 688 20.03 -0.65 -12.65
C ARG A 688 19.22 -0.05 -13.79
N LYS A 689 17.90 0.08 -13.65
CA LYS A 689 17.05 0.67 -14.70
C LYS A 689 17.42 2.13 -14.98
N GLY A 690 17.60 2.94 -13.94
CA GLY A 690 18.05 4.33 -14.07
C GLY A 690 19.43 4.43 -14.70
N GLY A 691 20.39 3.64 -14.21
CA GLY A 691 21.77 3.62 -14.70
C GLY A 691 21.89 3.21 -16.17
N VAL A 692 21.15 2.20 -16.62
CA VAL A 692 21.18 1.76 -18.02
C VAL A 692 20.56 2.81 -18.96
N ASN A 693 19.49 3.51 -18.54
CA ASN A 693 18.96 4.65 -19.29
C ASN A 693 19.96 5.81 -19.36
N HIS A 694 20.67 6.09 -18.26
CA HIS A 694 21.69 7.12 -18.21
C HIS A 694 22.86 6.81 -19.16
N VAL A 695 23.36 5.57 -19.18
CA VAL A 695 24.41 5.11 -20.09
C VAL A 695 23.97 5.23 -21.55
N TYR A 696 22.75 4.78 -21.88
CA TYR A 696 22.20 4.91 -23.23
C TYR A 696 22.13 6.38 -23.70
N ARG A 697 21.74 7.29 -22.80
CA ARG A 697 21.68 8.74 -23.08
C ARG A 697 23.07 9.37 -23.21
N ALA A 698 24.02 8.99 -22.36
CA ALA A 698 25.37 9.52 -22.35
C ALA A 698 26.18 9.14 -23.60
N ILE A 699 25.95 7.94 -24.15
CA ILE A 699 26.62 7.44 -25.35
C ILE A 699 25.86 7.81 -26.64
N GLN A 700 25.05 8.87 -26.61
CA GLN A 700 24.32 9.43 -27.76
C GLN A 700 23.55 8.41 -28.60
N LYS A 701 22.99 7.34 -27.99
CA LYS A 701 22.24 6.27 -28.68
C LYS A 701 23.08 5.41 -29.66
N ASN A 702 24.40 5.36 -29.54
CA ASN A 702 25.22 4.37 -30.27
C ASN A 702 24.96 2.96 -29.72
N SER A 703 24.40 2.07 -30.54
CA SER A 703 24.01 0.71 -30.14
C SER A 703 25.22 -0.16 -29.78
N GLY A 704 26.36 -0.04 -30.47
CA GLY A 704 27.54 -0.89 -30.23
C GLY A 704 28.23 -0.60 -28.90
N ASP A 705 28.45 0.67 -28.59
CA ASP A 705 29.07 1.10 -27.33
C ASP A 705 28.14 0.84 -26.14
N TYR A 706 26.83 1.05 -26.34
CA TYR A 706 25.81 0.71 -25.35
C TYR A 706 25.77 -0.79 -25.04
N GLU A 707 25.70 -1.64 -26.06
CA GLU A 707 25.67 -3.11 -25.89
C GLU A 707 26.95 -3.62 -25.21
N THR A 708 28.09 -2.98 -25.48
CA THR A 708 29.37 -3.26 -24.81
C THR A 708 29.31 -2.91 -23.32
N ALA A 709 28.74 -1.75 -22.96
CA ALA A 709 28.63 -1.31 -21.57
C ALA A 709 27.55 -2.08 -20.77
N ALA A 710 26.39 -2.33 -21.38
CA ALA A 710 25.24 -2.96 -20.73
C ALA A 710 25.25 -4.49 -20.76
N ARG A 711 26.04 -5.08 -21.68
CA ARG A 711 26.17 -6.54 -21.95
C ARG A 711 24.82 -7.22 -22.18
N HIS A 712 23.94 -6.55 -22.92
CA HIS A 712 22.72 -7.11 -23.48
C HIS A 712 22.33 -6.35 -24.76
N GLU A 713 21.67 -7.05 -25.68
CA GLU A 713 21.21 -6.48 -26.96
C GLU A 713 20.27 -5.29 -26.77
N LEU A 714 20.27 -4.37 -27.75
CA LEU A 714 19.38 -3.21 -27.81
C LEU A 714 17.90 -3.61 -27.72
N LYS A 715 17.51 -4.73 -28.33
CA LYS A 715 16.13 -5.26 -28.23
C LYS A 715 15.73 -5.56 -26.78
N THR A 716 16.67 -6.03 -25.97
CA THR A 716 16.46 -6.29 -24.53
C THR A 716 16.34 -4.98 -23.75
N PHE A 717 17.14 -3.97 -24.13
CA PHE A 717 17.02 -2.61 -23.59
C PHE A 717 15.65 -2.00 -23.83
N GLU A 718 15.20 -1.95 -25.08
CA GLU A 718 13.92 -1.36 -25.47
C GLU A 718 12.73 -2.06 -24.80
N ALA A 719 12.80 -3.39 -24.64
CA ALA A 719 11.72 -4.16 -24.07
C ALA A 719 11.61 -4.03 -22.53
N SER A 720 12.75 -3.87 -21.84
CA SER A 720 12.80 -4.06 -20.37
C SER A 720 13.28 -2.84 -19.59
N TYR A 721 14.03 -1.94 -20.22
CA TYR A 721 14.77 -0.88 -19.53
C TYR A 721 14.47 0.52 -20.05
N LEU A 722 14.23 0.73 -21.35
CA LEU A 722 13.94 2.06 -21.91
C LEU A 722 12.79 2.75 -21.15
N ARG A 723 12.99 4.00 -20.71
CA ARG A 723 11.98 4.86 -20.08
C ARG A 723 11.92 6.20 -20.80
N LEU A 724 10.69 6.66 -21.06
CA LEU A 724 10.41 7.94 -21.70
C LEU A 724 10.09 8.97 -20.61
N ASP A 725 10.67 10.16 -20.73
CA ASP A 725 10.42 11.29 -19.83
C ASP A 725 9.52 12.29 -20.58
N GLU A 726 8.32 12.55 -20.06
CA GLU A 726 7.30 13.40 -20.69
C GLU A 726 7.83 14.81 -21.01
N ASN A 727 8.72 15.35 -20.16
CA ASN A 727 9.29 16.68 -20.36
C ASN A 727 10.34 16.70 -21.49
N GLN A 728 11.06 15.59 -21.71
CA GLN A 728 11.99 15.47 -22.85
C GLN A 728 11.28 15.23 -24.18
N SER A 729 10.15 14.52 -24.18
CA SER A 729 9.34 14.29 -25.40
C SER A 729 8.96 15.61 -26.08
N ARG A 730 8.47 16.58 -25.27
CA ARG A 730 8.12 17.94 -25.72
C ARG A 730 9.31 18.71 -26.31
N TYR A 731 10.49 18.57 -25.69
CA TYR A 731 11.73 19.21 -26.14
C TYR A 731 12.24 18.66 -27.48
N THR A 732 11.89 17.41 -27.82
CA THR A 732 12.37 16.75 -29.04
C THR A 732 11.55 17.17 -30.28
N LEU A 733 10.26 17.45 -30.11
CA LEU A 733 9.36 17.96 -31.16
C LEU A 733 9.65 19.43 -31.51
N ALA A 734 9.84 20.30 -30.51
CA ALA A 734 10.22 21.70 -30.74
C ALA A 734 11.58 21.82 -31.45
N LYS A 735 12.53 20.94 -31.11
CA LYS A 735 13.83 20.86 -31.79
C LYS A 735 13.73 20.34 -33.22
N ALA A 736 12.78 19.45 -33.52
CA ALA A 736 12.50 19.01 -34.88
C ALA A 736 11.91 20.15 -35.74
N LEU A 737 11.04 20.99 -35.18
CA LEU A 737 10.49 22.18 -35.84
C LEU A 737 11.58 23.24 -36.14
N ASP A 738 12.48 23.50 -35.18
CA ASP A 738 13.62 24.41 -35.37
C ASP A 738 14.61 23.90 -36.45
N VAL A 739 14.89 22.60 -36.48
CA VAL A 739 15.71 21.97 -37.52
C VAL A 739 15.03 22.05 -38.90
N MET A 740 13.72 21.82 -38.97
CA MET A 740 12.96 21.96 -40.21
C MET A 740 12.93 23.42 -40.70
N GLY A 741 12.63 24.38 -39.82
CA GLY A 741 12.63 25.81 -40.16
C GLY A 741 14.00 26.27 -40.70
N LYS A 742 15.09 25.89 -40.02
CA LYS A 742 16.47 26.17 -40.47
C LYS A 742 16.84 25.47 -41.78
N TYR A 743 16.30 24.26 -42.02
CA TYR A 743 16.51 23.55 -43.28
C TYR A 743 15.79 24.21 -44.46
N PHE A 744 14.69 24.95 -44.25
CA PHE A 744 13.89 25.58 -45.31
C PHE A 744 14.10 27.09 -45.46
N ALA A 745 14.76 27.76 -44.51
CA ALA A 745 15.19 29.14 -44.66
C ALA A 745 16.09 29.30 -45.90
N GLY A 746 15.57 29.94 -46.95
CA GLY A 746 16.27 30.18 -48.23
C GLY A 746 16.10 29.10 -49.31
N LYS A 747 15.13 28.19 -49.21
CA LYS A 747 14.75 27.26 -50.29
C LYS A 747 13.50 27.73 -51.03
N GLU A 748 13.50 27.67 -52.36
CA GLU A 748 12.26 27.76 -53.14
C GLU A 748 11.41 26.51 -52.89
N ILE A 749 10.26 26.69 -52.23
CA ILE A 749 9.22 25.67 -52.17
C ILE A 749 8.60 25.60 -53.56
N SER A 750 9.01 24.61 -54.36
CA SER A 750 8.46 24.40 -55.71
C SER A 750 6.93 24.23 -55.63
N ALA A 751 6.19 25.09 -56.33
CA ALA A 751 4.74 24.98 -56.48
C ALA A 751 4.37 23.76 -57.35
N ASP A 752 5.29 23.33 -58.21
CA ASP A 752 5.11 22.17 -59.08
C ASP A 752 5.47 20.87 -58.35
N PHE A 753 4.50 19.95 -58.31
CA PHE A 753 4.66 18.57 -57.89
C PHE A 753 3.99 17.65 -58.91
N VAL A 754 4.57 16.47 -59.11
CA VAL A 754 4.15 15.51 -60.14
C VAL A 754 3.53 14.29 -59.45
N ILE A 755 2.35 13.90 -59.92
CA ILE A 755 1.62 12.71 -59.47
C ILE A 755 1.89 11.57 -60.46
N ILE A 756 2.21 10.39 -59.95
CA ILE A 756 2.41 9.18 -60.73
C ILE A 756 1.29 8.18 -60.45
N THR A 757 0.77 7.54 -61.49
CA THR A 757 -0.33 6.56 -61.40
C THR A 757 0.15 5.13 -61.21
N ASP A 758 1.35 4.81 -61.71
CA ASP A 758 1.98 3.49 -61.57
C ASP A 758 3.29 3.59 -60.79
N GLN A 759 3.53 2.63 -59.88
CA GLN A 759 4.77 2.57 -59.12
C GLN A 759 5.92 2.17 -60.05
N SER A 760 6.94 3.02 -60.15
CA SER A 760 8.17 2.71 -60.89
C SER A 760 9.21 2.11 -59.95
N ASP A 761 9.74 0.92 -60.27
CA ASP A 761 10.86 0.29 -59.57
C ASP A 761 12.17 1.11 -59.65
N VAL A 762 12.21 2.13 -60.52
CA VAL A 762 13.39 2.97 -60.78
C VAL A 762 13.46 4.14 -59.79
N LEU A 763 12.33 4.57 -59.22
CA LEU A 763 12.25 5.72 -58.32
C LEU A 763 12.46 5.30 -56.86
N GLN A 764 13.14 6.14 -56.09
CA GLN A 764 13.42 5.81 -54.69
C GLN A 764 12.14 5.96 -53.85
N HIS A 765 11.74 4.90 -53.14
CA HIS A 765 10.60 4.97 -52.23
C HIS A 765 10.86 5.92 -51.05
N THR A 766 9.85 6.73 -50.74
CA THR A 766 9.76 7.55 -49.53
C THR A 766 8.44 7.23 -48.82
N PRO A 767 8.29 7.48 -47.52
CA PRO A 767 7.08 7.01 -46.84
C PRO A 767 5.81 7.81 -47.16
N ALA A 768 5.88 8.91 -47.89
CA ALA A 768 4.70 9.63 -48.40
C ALA A 768 4.54 9.54 -49.93
N GLY A 769 5.44 8.85 -50.63
CA GLY A 769 5.47 8.83 -52.10
C GLY A 769 6.80 8.33 -52.66
N GLN A 770 7.27 8.88 -53.76
CA GLN A 770 8.56 8.51 -54.38
C GLN A 770 9.45 9.73 -54.59
N CYS A 771 10.75 9.49 -54.75
CA CYS A 771 11.77 10.50 -54.98
C CYS A 771 12.48 10.25 -56.32
N SER A 772 12.57 11.32 -57.11
CA SER A 772 13.25 11.35 -58.42
C SER A 772 14.66 11.92 -58.37
N SER A 773 15.21 12.12 -57.16
CA SER A 773 16.59 12.60 -56.99
C SER A 773 17.58 11.57 -57.58
N THR A 774 18.51 12.06 -58.41
CA THR A 774 19.59 11.24 -58.96
C THR A 774 20.70 11.01 -57.94
N GLY A 775 20.77 11.88 -56.92
CA GLY A 775 21.69 11.80 -55.80
C GLY A 775 22.92 12.69 -55.98
N ASP A 776 23.14 13.24 -57.17
CA ASP A 776 24.20 14.22 -57.47
C ASP A 776 23.64 15.63 -57.70
N ASP A 777 22.35 15.81 -57.39
CA ASP A 777 21.66 17.08 -57.43
C ASP A 777 22.21 18.04 -56.34
N THR A 778 22.08 19.35 -56.55
CA THR A 778 22.60 20.38 -55.64
C THR A 778 22.18 20.20 -54.17
N GLU A 779 20.94 19.77 -53.95
CA GLU A 779 20.35 19.51 -52.64
C GLU A 779 20.92 18.24 -52.01
N ALA A 780 21.19 17.20 -52.80
CA ALA A 780 21.81 15.97 -52.35
C ALA A 780 23.28 16.18 -51.98
N LEU A 781 24.03 16.93 -52.78
CA LEU A 781 25.42 17.29 -52.49
C LEU A 781 25.55 18.12 -51.20
N ARG A 782 24.63 19.07 -51.00
CA ARG A 782 24.58 19.87 -49.77
C ARG A 782 24.19 19.04 -48.54
N TYR A 783 23.16 18.19 -48.66
CA TYR A 783 22.77 17.28 -47.57
C TYR A 783 23.92 16.34 -47.20
N ARG A 784 24.66 15.81 -48.19
CA ARG A 784 25.87 15.01 -47.99
C ARG A 784 26.98 15.78 -47.26
N ALA A 785 27.16 17.07 -47.57
CA ALA A 785 28.15 17.91 -46.91
C ALA A 785 27.80 18.18 -45.44
N GLU A 786 26.53 18.48 -45.14
CA GLU A 786 26.03 18.75 -43.79
C GLU A 786 26.00 17.49 -42.91
N HIS A 787 25.79 16.31 -43.51
CA HIS A 787 25.62 15.03 -42.81
C HIS A 787 26.75 14.03 -43.09
N ARG A 788 27.97 14.53 -43.35
CA ARG A 788 29.14 13.75 -43.80
C ARG A 788 29.48 12.55 -42.88
N ARG A 789 29.32 12.69 -41.56
CA ARG A 789 29.54 11.60 -40.57
C ARG A 789 28.46 10.50 -40.62
N LEU A 790 27.20 10.88 -40.84
CA LEU A 790 26.07 9.96 -40.92
C LEU A 790 26.16 9.05 -42.16
N LEU A 791 26.73 9.57 -43.24
CA LEU A 791 26.89 8.87 -44.51
C LEU A 791 28.16 8.01 -44.57
N SER A 792 29.23 8.36 -43.82
CA SER A 792 30.43 7.52 -43.73
C SER A 792 30.19 6.16 -43.06
N GLU A 793 29.11 6.02 -42.28
CA GLU A 793 28.79 4.82 -41.51
C GLU A 793 27.81 3.86 -42.23
N ARG A 794 27.15 4.29 -43.32
CA ARG A 794 26.08 3.52 -44.00
C ARG A 794 26.36 3.11 -45.45
N GLY A 795 27.52 3.48 -46.01
CA GLY A 795 27.95 3.12 -47.36
C GLY A 795 27.45 4.08 -48.46
N THR A 796 28.20 4.15 -49.57
CA THR A 796 28.08 5.13 -50.67
C THR A 796 26.88 4.94 -51.60
N SER A 797 26.05 3.91 -51.42
CA SER A 797 24.93 3.57 -52.32
C SER A 797 23.63 4.34 -52.04
N ALA A 798 23.59 5.15 -50.99
CA ALA A 798 22.38 5.86 -50.56
C ALA A 798 22.20 7.23 -51.27
N ARG A 799 21.17 7.35 -52.12
CA ARG A 799 20.83 8.55 -52.91
C ARG A 799 19.98 9.59 -52.14
N TYR A 800 20.14 9.72 -50.82
CA TYR A 800 19.29 10.62 -50.03
C TYR A 800 19.63 12.11 -50.26
N CYS A 801 18.60 12.93 -50.46
CA CYS A 801 18.73 14.37 -50.69
C CYS A 801 18.13 15.26 -49.58
N ALA A 802 17.45 14.67 -48.59
CA ALA A 802 16.84 15.37 -47.46
C ALA A 802 16.61 14.42 -46.26
N ASP A 803 16.33 14.98 -45.09
CA ASP A 803 15.74 14.24 -43.96
C ASP A 803 14.33 13.76 -44.34
N PHE A 804 13.94 12.58 -43.87
CA PHE A 804 12.73 11.85 -44.27
C PHE A 804 11.44 12.68 -44.11
N LEU A 805 11.34 13.51 -43.06
CA LEU A 805 10.19 14.40 -42.81
C LEU A 805 10.13 15.60 -43.77
N SER A 806 11.22 15.87 -44.47
CA SER A 806 11.39 17.03 -45.35
C SER A 806 11.08 16.73 -46.81
N CYS A 807 10.87 15.46 -47.19
CA CYS A 807 10.70 15.04 -48.58
C CYS A 807 9.47 15.67 -49.25
N ILE A 808 8.35 15.89 -48.56
CA ILE A 808 7.11 16.42 -49.16
C ILE A 808 7.27 17.82 -49.78
N TRP A 809 8.32 18.54 -49.36
CA TRP A 809 8.70 19.88 -49.82
C TRP A 809 9.65 19.89 -51.01
N CYS A 810 10.27 18.75 -51.29
CA CYS A 810 11.31 18.64 -52.29
C CYS A 810 10.69 18.69 -53.69
N LYS A 811 11.29 19.44 -54.61
CA LYS A 811 10.90 19.44 -56.04
C LYS A 811 11.02 18.05 -56.71
N PHE A 812 11.82 17.17 -56.13
CA PHE A 812 12.01 15.79 -56.59
C PHE A 812 10.97 14.81 -56.03
N PHE A 813 10.12 15.24 -55.10
CA PHE A 813 9.05 14.42 -54.55
C PHE A 813 7.94 14.18 -55.57
N ARG A 814 7.45 12.95 -55.59
CA ARG A 814 6.37 12.47 -56.45
C ARG A 814 5.34 11.81 -55.56
N SER A 815 4.07 12.17 -55.72
CA SER A 815 2.99 11.52 -54.99
C SER A 815 2.43 10.37 -55.84
N VAL A 816 2.06 9.26 -55.20
CA VAL A 816 1.51 8.08 -55.89
C VAL A 816 0.00 8.10 -55.73
N ALA A 817 -0.73 7.97 -56.84
CA ALA A 817 -2.20 7.99 -56.88
C ALA A 817 -2.81 6.63 -56.50
N ASP A 818 -2.48 6.13 -55.31
CA ASP A 818 -3.07 4.91 -54.75
C ASP A 818 -3.60 5.13 -53.31
N PRO A 819 -4.59 4.32 -52.87
CA PRO A 819 -5.23 4.51 -51.58
C PRO A 819 -4.29 4.40 -50.37
N GLU A 820 -3.25 3.56 -50.44
CA GLU A 820 -2.29 3.35 -49.35
C GLU A 820 -1.43 4.62 -49.16
N HIS A 821 -0.89 5.18 -50.23
CA HIS A 821 -0.08 6.41 -50.16
C HIS A 821 -0.93 7.64 -49.83
N VAL A 822 -2.19 7.67 -50.26
CA VAL A 822 -3.16 8.68 -49.82
C VAL A 822 -3.41 8.53 -48.30
N TRP A 823 -3.61 7.31 -47.79
CA TRP A 823 -3.77 7.07 -46.35
C TRP A 823 -2.53 7.52 -45.55
N LYS A 824 -1.32 7.30 -46.06
CA LYS A 824 -0.08 7.85 -45.47
C LYS A 824 -0.09 9.37 -45.43
N LEU A 825 -0.46 10.03 -46.52
CA LEU A 825 -0.51 11.49 -46.61
C LEU A 825 -1.58 12.10 -45.69
N LEU A 826 -2.75 11.47 -45.62
CA LEU A 826 -3.84 11.84 -44.71
C LEU A 826 -3.45 11.64 -43.25
N SER A 827 -2.73 10.56 -42.94
CA SER A 827 -2.19 10.29 -41.60
C SER A 827 -1.16 11.34 -41.18
N TYR A 828 -0.29 11.76 -42.10
CA TYR A 828 0.66 12.86 -41.87
C TYR A 828 -0.08 14.17 -41.54
N ARG A 829 -1.16 14.48 -42.26
CA ARG A 829 -2.00 15.66 -42.00
C ARG A 829 -2.71 15.58 -40.65
N ALA A 830 -3.39 14.48 -40.39
CA ALA A 830 -4.30 14.35 -39.25
C ALA A 830 -3.57 14.19 -37.92
N TYR A 831 -2.44 13.49 -37.89
CA TYR A 831 -1.77 13.17 -36.63
C TYR A 831 -0.49 14.00 -36.43
N LEU A 832 0.35 14.11 -37.45
CA LEU A 832 1.66 14.75 -37.35
C LEU A 832 1.56 16.27 -37.33
N LEU A 833 0.86 16.87 -38.32
CA LEU A 833 0.69 18.33 -38.35
C LEU A 833 -0.18 18.84 -37.19
N GLN A 834 -1.18 18.07 -36.75
CA GLN A 834 -2.01 18.46 -35.61
C GLN A 834 -1.23 18.42 -34.28
N SER A 835 -0.38 17.41 -34.08
CA SER A 835 0.49 17.35 -32.89
C SER A 835 1.59 18.42 -32.91
N MET A 836 2.08 18.82 -34.09
CA MET A 836 3.01 19.93 -34.23
C MET A 836 2.32 21.25 -33.88
N GLU A 837 1.06 21.46 -34.29
CA GLU A 837 0.27 22.64 -33.96
C GLU A 837 0.01 22.79 -32.46
N SER A 838 -0.32 21.70 -31.78
CA SER A 838 -0.55 21.71 -30.32
C SER A 838 0.72 21.92 -29.49
N SER A 839 1.90 21.77 -30.11
CA SER A 839 3.20 21.96 -29.46
C SER A 839 3.72 23.40 -29.53
N VAL A 840 3.08 24.27 -30.32
CA VAL A 840 3.42 25.70 -30.42
C VAL A 840 2.70 26.48 -29.32
N LEU A 841 3.45 27.01 -28.34
CA LEU A 841 2.88 27.78 -27.22
C LEU A 841 2.37 29.16 -27.70
N PRO A 842 1.33 29.72 -27.07
CA PRO A 842 0.79 31.03 -27.44
C PRO A 842 1.79 32.19 -27.29
N ASP A 843 2.71 32.10 -26.31
CA ASP A 843 3.56 33.20 -25.81
C ASP A 843 5.02 33.19 -26.31
N ASP A 844 5.44 32.19 -27.10
CA ASP A 844 6.79 32.17 -27.68
C ASP A 844 6.79 32.88 -29.04
N GLU A 845 7.69 33.86 -29.24
CA GLU A 845 7.93 34.55 -30.52
C GLU A 845 8.32 33.54 -31.63
N THR A 846 7.32 32.93 -32.26
CA THR A 846 7.46 31.85 -33.24
C THR A 846 6.55 32.06 -34.46
N GLU A 847 6.41 33.33 -34.88
CA GLU A 847 5.68 33.72 -36.10
C GLU A 847 6.09 32.83 -37.30
N ASP A 848 7.39 32.58 -37.46
CA ASP A 848 7.96 31.72 -38.52
C ASP A 848 7.47 30.26 -38.44
N GLN A 849 7.32 29.68 -37.24
CA GLN A 849 6.87 28.29 -37.10
C GLN A 849 5.40 28.14 -37.46
N ARG A 850 4.55 29.10 -37.08
CA ARG A 850 3.13 29.13 -37.46
C ARG A 850 2.98 29.31 -38.97
N ILE A 851 3.78 30.17 -39.59
CA ILE A 851 3.82 30.36 -41.04
C ILE A 851 4.23 29.06 -41.74
N HIS A 852 5.29 28.39 -41.30
CA HIS A 852 5.72 27.12 -41.90
C HIS A 852 4.68 26.00 -41.76
N LEU A 853 4.00 25.91 -40.62
CA LEU A 853 2.91 24.95 -40.40
C LEU A 853 1.69 25.23 -41.31
N ALA A 854 1.33 26.50 -41.50
CA ALA A 854 0.26 26.90 -42.41
C ALA A 854 0.57 26.55 -43.87
N ILE A 855 1.82 26.76 -44.30
CA ILE A 855 2.28 26.38 -45.65
C ILE A 855 2.24 24.84 -45.81
N LEU A 856 2.62 24.06 -44.79
CA LEU A 856 2.52 22.59 -44.79
C LEU A 856 1.10 22.09 -45.05
N LYS A 857 0.15 22.61 -44.26
CA LYS A 857 -1.26 22.23 -44.37
C LYS A 857 -1.80 22.55 -45.77
N THR A 858 -1.46 23.72 -46.29
CA THR A 858 -1.87 24.18 -47.63
C THR A 858 -1.31 23.26 -48.72
N ARG A 859 -0.03 22.90 -48.64
CA ARG A 859 0.63 22.03 -49.61
C ARG A 859 0.03 20.61 -49.62
N VAL A 860 -0.20 20.01 -48.45
CA VAL A 860 -0.83 18.69 -48.37
C VAL A 860 -2.26 18.70 -48.90
N ALA A 861 -3.03 19.75 -48.61
CA ALA A 861 -4.36 19.93 -49.15
C ALA A 861 -4.36 20.03 -50.69
N GLU A 862 -3.41 20.75 -51.27
CA GLU A 862 -3.27 20.86 -52.73
C GLU A 862 -2.85 19.53 -53.38
N ILE A 863 -1.97 18.75 -52.74
CA ILE A 863 -1.62 17.40 -53.21
C ILE A 863 -2.85 16.50 -53.26
N LEU A 864 -3.65 16.46 -52.19
CA LEU A 864 -4.88 15.67 -52.13
C LEU A 864 -5.90 16.11 -53.19
N ARG A 865 -6.07 17.43 -53.38
CA ARG A 865 -6.98 17.98 -54.41
C ARG A 865 -6.59 17.55 -55.82
N ARG A 866 -5.29 17.57 -56.15
CA ARG A 866 -4.81 17.14 -57.48
C ARG A 866 -4.83 15.62 -57.63
N LEU A 867 -4.62 14.85 -56.57
CA LEU A 867 -4.75 13.39 -56.59
C LEU A 867 -6.17 12.97 -56.95
N ASP A 868 -7.18 13.62 -56.36
CA ASP A 868 -8.59 13.34 -56.67
C ASP A 868 -9.00 13.79 -58.09
N ALA A 869 -8.37 14.85 -58.60
CA ALA A 869 -8.59 15.29 -59.98
C ALA A 869 -8.00 14.31 -61.03
N ILE A 870 -6.87 13.66 -60.72
CA ILE A 870 -6.18 12.73 -61.64
C ILE A 870 -6.72 11.30 -61.50
N SER A 871 -7.05 10.87 -60.28
CA SER A 871 -7.62 9.55 -59.99
C SER A 871 -8.86 9.72 -59.10
N PRO A 872 -10.05 9.97 -59.70
CA PRO A 872 -11.26 10.25 -58.96
C PRO A 872 -11.62 9.15 -57.97
N GLY A 873 -11.80 9.52 -56.69
CA GLY A 873 -12.20 8.58 -55.64
C GLY A 873 -11.06 7.92 -54.89
N VAL A 874 -9.79 8.12 -55.29
CA VAL A 874 -8.63 7.60 -54.55
C VAL A 874 -8.50 8.26 -53.17
N VAL A 875 -8.88 9.54 -53.06
CA VAL A 875 -8.87 10.27 -51.79
C VAL A 875 -9.92 9.70 -50.83
N VAL A 876 -11.13 9.44 -51.33
CA VAL A 876 -12.21 8.82 -50.55
C VAL A 876 -11.81 7.43 -50.03
N GLN A 877 -11.14 6.63 -50.86
CA GLN A 877 -10.63 5.32 -50.45
C GLN A 877 -9.54 5.43 -49.36
N GLY A 878 -8.64 6.40 -49.48
CA GLY A 878 -7.65 6.68 -48.44
C GLY A 878 -8.26 7.23 -47.13
N GLU A 879 -9.34 8.02 -47.22
CA GLU A 879 -10.10 8.49 -46.05
C GLU A 879 -10.83 7.35 -45.36
N ALA A 880 -11.39 6.39 -46.12
CA ALA A 880 -11.93 5.16 -45.56
C ALA A 880 -10.85 4.35 -44.83
N LEU A 881 -9.66 4.19 -45.42
CA LEU A 881 -8.52 3.52 -44.76
C LEU A 881 -8.09 4.24 -43.47
N LEU A 882 -8.11 5.58 -43.45
CA LEU A 882 -7.82 6.36 -42.25
C LEU A 882 -8.89 6.16 -41.16
N ALA A 883 -10.17 6.11 -41.54
CA ALA A 883 -11.27 5.89 -40.62
C ALA A 883 -11.25 4.48 -40.03
N ASP A 884 -11.00 3.46 -40.86
CA ASP A 884 -11.00 2.05 -40.48
C ASP A 884 -9.75 1.67 -39.66
N ASN A 885 -8.57 2.15 -40.07
CA ASN A 885 -7.29 1.70 -39.51
C ASN A 885 -6.59 2.74 -38.63
N GLY A 886 -7.08 3.99 -38.58
CA GLY A 886 -6.42 5.08 -37.86
C GLY A 886 -5.11 5.53 -38.52
N MET A 887 -4.14 5.99 -37.73
CA MET A 887 -2.85 6.47 -38.25
C MET A 887 -2.06 5.36 -38.96
N HIS A 888 -1.57 5.65 -40.17
CA HIS A 888 -0.72 4.73 -40.92
C HIS A 888 0.57 4.36 -40.14
N PRO A 889 0.94 3.06 -40.05
CA PRO A 889 2.07 2.57 -39.23
C PRO A 889 3.41 3.27 -39.46
N ASP A 890 3.70 3.69 -40.70
CA ASP A 890 4.92 4.41 -41.07
C ASP A 890 5.13 5.71 -40.29
N TRP A 891 4.08 6.32 -39.73
CA TRP A 891 4.17 7.56 -38.94
C TRP A 891 4.23 7.32 -37.42
N SER A 892 4.12 6.07 -36.97
CA SER A 892 4.05 5.71 -35.55
C SER A 892 5.27 6.06 -34.71
N PHE A 893 6.42 6.29 -35.35
CA PHE A 893 7.65 6.69 -34.65
C PHE A 893 7.72 8.19 -34.36
N ALA A 894 6.92 8.99 -35.04
CA ALA A 894 7.03 10.45 -35.01
C ALA A 894 6.11 11.10 -33.97
N LEU A 895 5.18 10.34 -33.38
CA LEU A 895 4.24 10.79 -32.35
C LEU A 895 4.33 9.89 -31.14
N THR A 896 4.66 10.46 -29.98
CA THR A 896 4.77 9.72 -28.71
C THR A 896 3.43 9.33 -28.10
N ASP A 897 2.32 9.97 -28.53
CA ASP A 897 0.99 9.87 -27.91
C ASP A 897 -0.16 9.56 -28.90
N ALA A 898 0.10 8.86 -30.01
CA ALA A 898 -0.98 8.55 -30.96
C ALA A 898 -2.08 7.68 -30.29
N PRO A 899 -3.36 8.08 -30.32
CA PRO A 899 -4.44 7.27 -29.77
C PRO A 899 -4.57 5.99 -30.61
N SER A 900 -4.38 4.84 -29.97
CA SER A 900 -4.75 3.56 -30.55
C SER A 900 -6.27 3.50 -30.65
N SER A 901 -6.79 3.29 -31.85
CA SER A 901 -8.21 3.11 -32.15
C SER A 901 -8.84 2.05 -31.25
N THR A 902 -9.62 2.49 -30.27
CA THR A 902 -10.64 1.69 -29.59
C THR A 902 -11.97 2.39 -29.81
N SER A 903 -12.65 2.05 -30.90
CA SER A 903 -14.12 1.95 -30.98
C SER A 903 -14.58 1.86 -32.44
N ALA A 904 -15.08 0.70 -32.86
CA ALA A 904 -16.38 0.57 -33.53
C ALA A 904 -16.70 -0.92 -33.75
N LEU A 905 -17.81 -1.35 -33.13
CA LEU A 905 -18.49 -2.65 -33.12
C LEU A 905 -17.86 -3.77 -32.25
#